data_AF-A0A931Z496-F1
#
_entry.id   AF-A0A931Z496-F1
#
_cell.length_a   1.000
_cell.length_b   1.000
_cell.length_c   1.000
_cell.angle_alpha   90.00
_cell.angle_beta   90.00
_cell.angle_gamma   90.00
#
_symmetry.space_group_name_H-M   'P 1'
#
loop_
_entity.id
_entity.type
_entity.pdbx_description
1 polymer ?
#
loop_
_entity_poly.entity_id
_entity_poly.type
_entity_poly.pdbx_seq_one_letter_code
_entity_poly.pdbx_strand_id
1 'polypeptide(L)'
;VSPNVATLIGHNTVRTAAMGGSFDRAPTPEETARMRTLVDRAMRDGAVGLSTGLIYLPGVFAKTDEIVELAKAVTPYGGIYVSHMRHEDVQIYEALDEVFRVAREAHLRAEVSHIKLSGERAWGQADKVLAYIEAARAGGLDITQDQYAYTASSTTMRQLIPDDALAGGHEHFLAVLADPVRKADLVARMKKHILTRGRQDYAYAVVASFRHDTSLNGLNILEAAKKLKGSDSLDAQIEVILDLEKNGSAQGVFHGMNEEDLRKFMRHPDTMFASDSGLREFGKDVPHPRGYGNNARVLGRYVRELKVLPLEEAVRKMTSLPAATYRFAQRGELREGHWADITVFDPEKIGDPSTYANPHHYAVGVPHVLVNGVPVIRDGEHTGAKPGMACRFLGTPAGLQAKLDAFVNQPRFAGAVWSVQVASLDSGKTLFAHEAGRRMSPASNSKLYAGALALDRLGGDYRIITPLRATAQPDAAGVLAGDLIIGGRGDPSWNPREGQRDFWSVFEPFVAALRRAGVKRITGDIVADATWLQVPPQGASWTADDMDFEYGAEVSAVSLADNYVDLRFQPAAAAGQPCLVEVLQPLSGLVLDNRTTTGPAGGVREVRVQRLPGEDTVHLFGTLPLGGKEELTEAPVPHPAAWFARALQEALRQAGIAVEGRARSLRWPDAPAAGTVPLGEVASPSLRELVARFMLPSQNLETDLVFDHLGELQRTAATPAWLRSDEMAVTALEEFITRLGVPAGSIRFAEGSGLSRTNLTTAPTAGVDGTLKRRMHGTVAEHNVRAKTGSLRWANSLSGYVTTATGEHLAFSLMLNRHVAPPEQKASEALDEIAVALAQYQGRD
;
A
#
# COMPACT_ATOMS: atom_id res chain seq x y z
N VAL A 1 -3.00 -8.45 -31.99
CA VAL A 1 -1.76 -8.43 -31.17
C VAL A 1 -2.13 -8.66 -29.72
N SER A 2 -1.31 -9.42 -28.99
CA SER A 2 -1.55 -9.77 -27.58
C SER A 2 -0.36 -9.44 -26.66
N PRO A 3 0.28 -8.25 -26.80
CA PRO A 3 1.53 -7.96 -26.12
C PRO A 3 1.31 -7.61 -24.64
N ASN A 4 2.35 -7.80 -23.83
CA ASN A 4 2.48 -7.06 -22.59
C ASN A 4 2.82 -5.59 -22.91
N VAL A 5 2.37 -4.65 -22.07
CA VAL A 5 2.50 -3.21 -22.32
C VAL A 5 3.11 -2.52 -21.12
N ALA A 6 4.22 -1.82 -21.33
CA ALA A 6 4.81 -0.90 -20.37
C ALA A 6 4.81 0.52 -20.96
N THR A 7 4.77 1.54 -20.10
CA THR A 7 4.73 2.94 -20.55
C THR A 7 5.78 3.79 -19.85
N LEU A 8 6.38 4.71 -20.61
CA LEU A 8 7.15 5.83 -20.09
C LEU A 8 6.24 7.06 -20.07
N ILE A 9 6.40 7.94 -19.08
CA ILE A 9 5.73 9.23 -19.10
C ILE A 9 6.42 10.14 -20.12
N GLY A 10 5.66 10.64 -21.09
CA GLY A 10 6.19 11.48 -22.18
C GLY A 10 6.36 12.94 -21.78
N HIS A 11 7.58 13.46 -21.88
CA HIS A 11 7.91 14.87 -21.65
C HIS A 11 6.99 15.81 -22.45
N ASN A 12 6.81 15.56 -23.75
CA ASN A 12 6.01 16.43 -24.62
C ASN A 12 4.54 16.49 -24.15
N THR A 13 3.98 15.37 -23.70
CA THR A 13 2.64 15.30 -23.10
C THR A 13 2.55 16.09 -21.79
N VAL A 14 3.55 15.93 -20.92
CA VAL A 14 3.64 16.64 -19.63
C VAL A 14 3.75 18.15 -19.86
N ARG A 15 4.63 18.58 -20.77
CA ARG A 15 4.84 19.98 -21.13
C ARG A 15 3.58 20.61 -21.72
N THR A 16 2.89 19.92 -22.63
CA THR A 16 1.61 20.37 -23.18
C THR A 16 0.55 20.54 -22.09
N ALA A 17 0.40 19.56 -21.20
CA ALA A 17 -0.60 19.60 -20.14
C ALA A 17 -0.34 20.73 -19.12
N ALA A 18 0.93 21.04 -18.81
CA ALA A 18 1.27 22.06 -17.83
C ALA A 18 1.23 23.49 -18.40
N MET A 19 1.72 23.72 -19.62
CA MET A 19 1.94 25.07 -20.17
C MET A 19 0.80 25.62 -21.04
N GLY A 20 -0.14 24.77 -21.48
CA GLY A 20 -1.39 25.23 -22.10
C GLY A 20 -1.29 25.87 -23.50
N GLY A 21 -0.15 25.78 -24.19
CA GLY A 21 -0.08 26.06 -25.65
C GLY A 21 1.06 26.97 -26.15
N SER A 22 1.68 27.77 -25.28
CA SER A 22 2.88 28.56 -25.63
C SER A 22 4.13 27.82 -25.17
N PHE A 23 4.95 27.35 -26.11
CA PHE A 23 6.05 26.42 -25.82
C PHE A 23 7.45 26.97 -26.09
N ASP A 24 7.58 28.04 -26.87
CA ASP A 24 8.87 28.68 -27.16
C ASP A 24 9.30 29.64 -26.03
N ARG A 25 9.44 29.06 -24.84
CA ARG A 25 9.90 29.72 -23.61
C ARG A 25 10.24 28.68 -22.55
N ALA A 26 10.97 29.09 -21.52
CA ALA A 26 11.08 28.30 -20.31
C ALA A 26 9.71 28.19 -19.58
N PRO A 27 9.42 27.06 -18.92
CA PRO A 27 8.27 26.95 -18.03
C PRO A 27 8.45 27.91 -16.83
N THR A 28 7.34 28.45 -16.31
CA THR A 28 7.38 29.17 -15.03
C THR A 28 7.68 28.20 -13.88
N PRO A 29 8.04 28.68 -12.67
CA PRO A 29 8.20 27.82 -11.50
C PRO A 29 6.95 26.97 -11.20
N GLU A 30 5.75 27.53 -11.34
CA GLU A 30 4.48 26.84 -11.12
C GLU A 30 4.21 25.79 -12.20
N GLU A 31 4.52 26.08 -13.46
CA GLU A 31 4.45 25.10 -14.55
C GLU A 31 5.44 23.95 -14.33
N THR A 32 6.66 24.26 -13.92
CA THR A 32 7.69 23.25 -13.59
C THR A 32 7.22 22.35 -12.44
N ALA A 33 6.66 22.93 -11.37
CA ALA A 33 6.09 22.17 -10.27
C ALA A 33 4.92 21.26 -10.71
N ARG A 34 4.04 21.75 -11.61
CA ARG A 34 2.97 20.95 -12.20
C ARG A 34 3.52 19.80 -13.05
N MET A 35 4.53 20.05 -13.88
CA MET A 35 5.18 19.01 -14.68
C MET A 35 5.81 17.94 -13.80
N ARG A 36 6.53 18.33 -12.73
CA ARG A 36 7.09 17.39 -11.73
C ARG A 36 5.99 16.55 -11.07
N THR A 37 4.85 17.16 -10.75
CA THR A 37 3.69 16.46 -10.15
C THR A 37 3.10 15.42 -11.11
N LEU A 38 3.02 15.73 -12.40
CA LEU A 38 2.54 14.79 -13.42
C LEU A 38 3.49 13.60 -13.60
N VAL A 39 4.80 13.85 -13.59
CA VAL A 39 5.82 12.80 -13.64
C VAL A 39 5.76 11.93 -12.40
N ASP A 40 5.73 12.52 -11.20
CA ASP A 40 5.60 11.80 -9.92
C ASP A 40 4.35 10.91 -9.90
N ARG A 41 3.20 11.46 -10.31
CA ARG A 41 1.95 10.68 -10.42
C ARG A 41 2.11 9.51 -11.38
N ALA A 42 2.68 9.72 -12.56
CA ALA A 42 2.85 8.65 -13.54
C ALA A 42 3.77 7.53 -13.01
N MET A 43 4.82 7.88 -12.27
CA MET A 43 5.68 6.88 -11.60
C MET A 43 4.90 6.09 -10.54
N ARG A 44 4.04 6.74 -9.74
CA ARG A 44 3.14 6.04 -8.78
C ARG A 44 2.14 5.13 -9.47
N ASP A 45 1.65 5.53 -10.65
CA ASP A 45 0.71 4.76 -11.46
C ASP A 45 1.38 3.56 -12.17
N GLY A 46 2.72 3.48 -12.13
CA GLY A 46 3.51 2.34 -12.60
C GLY A 46 4.30 2.60 -13.89
N ALA A 47 4.51 3.85 -14.29
CA ALA A 47 5.39 4.17 -15.43
C ALA A 47 6.83 3.71 -15.15
N VAL A 48 7.50 3.19 -16.20
CA VAL A 48 8.87 2.66 -16.09
C VAL A 48 9.90 3.78 -15.92
N GLY A 49 9.55 5.00 -16.31
CA GLY A 49 10.47 6.13 -16.38
C GLY A 49 9.94 7.29 -17.20
N LEU A 50 10.81 8.25 -17.48
CA LEU A 50 10.53 9.45 -18.28
C LEU A 50 11.11 9.27 -19.68
N SER A 51 10.31 9.55 -20.71
CA SER A 51 10.77 9.61 -22.10
C SER A 51 10.76 11.04 -22.65
N THR A 52 11.75 11.40 -23.45
CA THR A 52 11.78 12.66 -24.22
C THR A 52 11.77 12.42 -25.73
N GLY A 53 11.21 13.38 -26.46
CA GLY A 53 11.26 13.46 -27.93
C GLY A 53 11.66 14.86 -28.34
N LEU A 54 12.94 15.19 -28.13
CA LEU A 54 13.44 16.58 -28.19
C LEU A 54 13.61 17.11 -29.61
N ILE A 55 13.55 16.24 -30.61
CA ILE A 55 13.45 16.63 -32.03
C ILE A 55 12.03 17.11 -32.41
N TYR A 56 11.02 16.88 -31.56
CA TYR A 56 9.62 17.16 -31.86
C TYR A 56 9.06 18.30 -31.00
N LEU A 57 8.09 19.04 -31.54
CA LEU A 57 7.27 19.96 -30.76
C LEU A 57 6.48 19.25 -29.64
N PRO A 58 6.33 19.86 -28.45
CA PRO A 58 6.96 21.11 -28.00
C PRO A 58 8.38 20.95 -27.44
N GLY A 59 8.92 19.73 -27.37
CA GLY A 59 10.22 19.42 -26.77
C GLY A 59 11.43 20.09 -27.41
N VAL A 60 11.34 20.46 -28.69
CA VAL A 60 12.40 21.22 -29.39
C VAL A 60 12.75 22.54 -28.69
N PHE A 61 11.83 23.15 -27.95
CA PHE A 61 12.09 24.38 -27.21
C PHE A 61 12.57 24.17 -25.77
N ALA A 62 12.49 22.93 -25.25
CA ALA A 62 12.88 22.64 -23.88
C ALA A 62 14.40 22.79 -23.69
N LYS A 63 14.79 23.33 -22.54
CA LYS A 63 16.20 23.43 -22.13
C LYS A 63 16.59 22.19 -21.33
N THR A 64 17.86 21.81 -21.37
CA THR A 64 18.35 20.61 -20.67
C THR A 64 18.06 20.66 -19.15
N ASP A 65 18.14 21.84 -18.53
CA ASP A 65 17.87 22.01 -17.09
C ASP A 65 16.44 21.60 -16.71
N GLU A 66 15.47 21.85 -17.60
CA GLU A 66 14.10 21.40 -17.42
C GLU A 66 14.02 19.87 -17.42
N ILE A 67 14.72 19.22 -18.35
CA ILE A 67 14.74 17.76 -18.46
C ILE A 67 15.41 17.14 -17.23
N VAL A 68 16.51 17.74 -16.74
CA VAL A 68 17.16 17.34 -15.49
C VAL A 68 16.18 17.40 -14.33
N GLU A 69 15.43 18.50 -14.19
CA GLU A 69 14.48 18.66 -13.09
C GLU A 69 13.33 17.64 -13.13
N LEU A 70 12.83 17.29 -14.32
CA LEU A 70 11.81 16.26 -14.47
C LEU A 70 12.38 14.86 -14.26
N ALA A 71 13.61 14.59 -14.72
CA ALA A 71 14.29 13.32 -14.50
C ALA A 71 14.53 13.08 -13.00
N LYS A 72 14.90 14.11 -12.22
CA LYS A 72 15.02 13.99 -10.75
C LYS A 72 13.73 13.54 -10.05
N ALA A 73 12.55 13.76 -10.65
CA ALA A 73 11.29 13.25 -10.11
C ALA A 73 11.11 11.72 -10.29
N VAL A 74 11.87 11.11 -11.20
CA VAL A 74 11.89 9.66 -11.43
C VAL A 74 12.86 8.94 -10.48
N THR A 75 13.92 9.61 -10.03
CA THR A 75 14.99 9.05 -9.16
C THR A 75 14.47 8.30 -7.92
N PRO A 76 13.51 8.81 -7.14
CA PRO A 76 13.01 8.11 -5.94
C PRO A 76 12.41 6.73 -6.21
N TYR A 77 11.95 6.50 -7.44
CA TYR A 77 11.35 5.23 -7.87
C TYR A 77 12.40 4.26 -8.44
N GLY A 78 13.58 4.78 -8.83
CA GLY A 78 14.62 3.99 -9.52
C GLY A 78 14.25 3.63 -10.96
N GLY A 79 13.46 4.46 -11.64
CA GLY A 79 13.09 4.29 -13.05
C GLY A 79 14.24 4.62 -14.01
N ILE A 80 13.89 4.85 -15.29
CA ILE A 80 14.85 5.19 -16.36
C ILE A 80 14.54 6.52 -17.05
N TYR A 81 15.56 7.20 -17.56
CA TYR A 81 15.42 8.27 -18.56
C TYR A 81 15.67 7.74 -19.98
N VAL A 82 14.71 7.88 -20.89
CA VAL A 82 14.84 7.45 -22.30
C VAL A 82 14.73 8.66 -23.21
N SER A 83 15.62 8.80 -24.19
CA SER A 83 15.64 9.98 -25.06
C SER A 83 15.60 9.62 -26.53
N HIS A 84 14.53 10.04 -27.21
CA HIS A 84 14.62 10.38 -28.63
C HIS A 84 15.26 11.75 -28.76
N MET A 85 16.56 11.69 -29.06
CA MET A 85 17.49 12.81 -29.00
C MET A 85 17.12 13.94 -29.96
N ARG A 86 17.65 15.12 -29.66
CA ARG A 86 17.43 16.36 -30.43
C ARG A 86 18.05 16.31 -31.83
N HIS A 87 19.21 15.68 -31.95
CA HIS A 87 19.94 15.54 -33.19
C HIS A 87 20.37 14.10 -33.42
N GLU A 88 20.25 13.67 -34.68
CA GLU A 88 20.72 12.38 -35.20
C GLU A 88 21.67 12.58 -36.40
N ASP A 89 22.00 13.84 -36.72
CA ASP A 89 22.85 14.23 -37.84
C ASP A 89 24.28 14.55 -37.34
N VAL A 90 24.97 15.49 -37.99
CA VAL A 90 26.33 15.88 -37.61
C VAL A 90 26.44 16.46 -36.18
N GLN A 91 25.31 16.83 -35.57
CA GLN A 91 25.23 17.37 -34.19
C GLN A 91 24.91 16.28 -33.14
N ILE A 92 25.15 15.00 -33.46
CA ILE A 92 24.84 13.88 -32.57
C ILE A 92 25.60 13.93 -31.24
N TYR A 93 26.81 14.48 -31.21
CA TYR A 93 27.63 14.54 -29.99
C TYR A 93 27.05 15.51 -28.96
N GLU A 94 26.54 16.66 -29.40
CA GLU A 94 25.84 17.62 -28.54
C GLU A 94 24.56 17.01 -27.96
N ALA A 95 23.86 16.18 -28.74
CA ALA A 95 22.66 15.49 -28.28
C ALA A 95 22.99 14.36 -27.28
N LEU A 96 24.11 13.66 -27.47
CA LEU A 96 24.62 12.67 -26.50
C LEU A 96 25.05 13.34 -25.20
N ASP A 97 25.72 14.50 -25.28
CA ASP A 97 26.09 15.28 -24.09
C ASP A 97 24.84 15.70 -23.28
N GLU A 98 23.74 16.05 -23.95
CA GLU A 98 22.45 16.32 -23.29
C GLU A 98 21.93 15.09 -22.54
N VAL A 99 22.00 13.89 -23.13
CA VAL A 99 21.60 12.64 -22.46
C VAL A 99 22.51 12.34 -21.27
N PHE A 100 23.83 12.45 -21.44
CA PHE A 100 24.81 12.17 -20.38
C PHE A 100 24.68 13.15 -19.22
N ARG A 101 24.40 14.42 -19.49
CA ARG A 101 24.16 15.44 -18.47
C ARG A 101 22.92 15.11 -17.64
N VAL A 102 21.80 14.74 -18.29
CA VAL A 102 20.57 14.35 -17.58
C VAL A 102 20.80 13.12 -16.72
N ALA A 103 21.41 12.06 -17.25
CA ALA A 103 21.72 10.83 -16.51
C ALA A 103 22.58 11.12 -15.26
N ARG A 104 23.62 11.94 -15.42
CA ARG A 104 24.57 12.31 -14.36
C ARG A 104 23.92 13.13 -13.26
N GLU A 105 23.19 14.20 -13.62
CA GLU A 105 22.61 15.13 -12.65
C GLU A 105 21.34 14.60 -11.97
N ALA A 106 20.60 13.69 -12.62
CA ALA A 106 19.45 13.02 -12.01
C ALA A 106 19.82 11.72 -11.28
N HIS A 107 21.07 11.25 -11.42
CA HIS A 107 21.52 9.94 -10.91
C HIS A 107 20.62 8.79 -11.42
N LEU A 108 20.35 8.80 -12.72
CA LEU A 108 19.50 7.82 -13.37
C LEU A 108 20.26 7.09 -14.46
N ARG A 109 19.88 5.83 -14.64
CA ARG A 109 20.16 5.09 -15.86
C ARG A 109 19.47 5.79 -17.04
N ALA A 110 20.11 5.76 -18.21
CA ALA A 110 19.51 6.31 -19.41
C ALA A 110 19.62 5.40 -20.64
N GLU A 111 18.75 5.68 -21.61
CA GLU A 111 18.72 5.00 -22.90
C GLU A 111 18.62 6.00 -24.05
N VAL A 112 19.41 5.77 -25.09
CA VAL A 112 19.34 6.49 -26.37
C VAL A 112 18.43 5.73 -27.33
N SER A 113 17.28 6.30 -27.65
CA SER A 113 16.31 5.75 -28.60
C SER A 113 16.26 6.60 -29.88
N HIS A 114 16.33 6.07 -31.10
CA HIS A 114 16.96 4.83 -31.51
C HIS A 114 18.29 5.22 -32.15
N ILE A 115 19.42 4.61 -31.80
CA ILE A 115 20.73 5.10 -32.27
C ILE A 115 20.85 4.97 -33.80
N LYS A 116 21.14 6.10 -34.46
CA LYS A 116 21.30 6.18 -35.92
C LYS A 116 22.08 7.42 -36.33
N LEU A 117 22.53 7.43 -37.59
CA LEU A 117 23.12 8.58 -38.27
C LEU A 117 22.25 8.94 -39.48
N SER A 118 21.62 10.11 -39.42
CA SER A 118 20.65 10.58 -40.40
C SER A 118 21.26 11.65 -41.32
N GLY A 119 21.14 11.42 -42.63
CA GLY A 119 21.70 12.29 -43.66
C GLY A 119 23.12 11.91 -44.06
N GLU A 120 23.41 12.01 -45.35
CA GLU A 120 24.65 11.49 -45.97
C GLU A 120 25.93 12.07 -45.35
N ARG A 121 25.86 13.31 -44.83
CA ARG A 121 27.00 13.97 -44.16
C ARG A 121 27.36 13.36 -42.80
N ALA A 122 26.44 12.66 -42.16
CA ALA A 122 26.66 12.05 -40.85
C ALA A 122 27.19 10.60 -40.96
N TRP A 123 27.06 9.96 -42.13
CA TRP A 123 27.41 8.55 -42.33
C TRP A 123 28.90 8.24 -42.10
N GLY A 124 29.19 6.99 -41.76
CA GLY A 124 30.53 6.47 -41.51
C GLY A 124 31.09 6.80 -40.13
N GLN A 125 30.28 7.40 -39.25
CA GLN A 125 30.71 7.81 -37.91
C GLN A 125 30.32 6.84 -36.79
N ALA A 126 29.68 5.70 -37.10
CA ALA A 126 29.16 4.81 -36.05
C ALA A 126 30.21 4.37 -35.02
N ASP A 127 31.44 4.06 -35.45
CA ASP A 127 32.52 3.65 -34.53
C ASP A 127 32.90 4.77 -33.54
N LYS A 128 32.92 6.03 -34.01
CA LYS A 128 33.22 7.19 -33.16
C LYS A 128 32.11 7.47 -32.17
N VAL A 129 30.86 7.35 -32.61
CA VAL A 129 29.67 7.52 -31.75
C VAL A 129 29.63 6.45 -30.66
N LEU A 130 29.90 5.18 -31.02
CA LEU A 130 29.97 4.09 -30.05
C LEU A 130 31.09 4.31 -29.03
N ALA A 131 32.29 4.67 -29.47
CA ALA A 131 33.40 4.99 -28.58
C ALA A 131 33.07 6.16 -27.62
N TYR A 132 32.28 7.13 -28.07
CA TYR A 132 31.81 8.25 -27.24
C TYR A 132 30.86 7.79 -26.13
N ILE A 133 29.92 6.89 -26.44
CA ILE A 133 29.02 6.27 -25.46
C ILE A 133 29.79 5.36 -24.48
N GLU A 134 30.74 4.57 -24.97
CA GLU A 134 31.61 3.73 -24.15
C GLU A 134 32.44 4.55 -23.16
N ALA A 135 32.97 5.70 -23.58
CA ALA A 135 33.69 6.61 -22.69
C ALA A 135 32.78 7.15 -21.57
N ALA A 136 31.52 7.47 -21.88
CA ALA A 136 30.53 7.88 -20.87
C ALA A 136 30.23 6.75 -19.87
N ARG A 137 30.13 5.50 -20.34
CA ARG A 137 29.98 4.31 -19.47
C ARG A 137 31.19 4.10 -18.57
N ALA A 138 32.40 4.18 -19.14
CA ALA A 138 33.65 4.08 -18.38
C ALA A 138 33.78 5.19 -17.32
N GLY A 139 33.14 6.34 -17.56
CA GLY A 139 32.98 7.43 -16.58
C GLY A 139 31.92 7.20 -15.49
N GLY A 140 31.27 6.03 -15.47
CA GLY A 140 30.31 5.63 -14.43
C GLY A 140 28.83 5.85 -14.76
N LEU A 141 28.50 6.27 -15.99
CA LEU A 141 27.10 6.38 -16.40
C LEU A 141 26.55 5.02 -16.86
N ASP A 142 25.34 4.68 -16.41
CA ASP A 142 24.60 3.51 -16.89
C ASP A 142 23.77 3.92 -18.11
N ILE A 143 24.34 3.74 -19.30
CA ILE A 143 23.73 4.12 -20.57
C ILE A 143 23.50 2.87 -21.43
N THR A 144 22.34 2.75 -22.03
CA THR A 144 22.04 1.75 -23.09
C THR A 144 21.56 2.44 -24.36
N GLN A 145 21.45 1.71 -25.45
CA GLN A 145 20.83 2.21 -26.67
C GLN A 145 20.05 1.11 -27.36
N ASP A 146 19.11 1.49 -28.22
CA ASP A 146 18.37 0.55 -29.04
C ASP A 146 18.43 0.92 -30.53
N GLN A 147 18.06 -0.01 -31.40
CA GLN A 147 18.03 0.20 -32.84
C GLN A 147 17.00 -0.71 -33.53
N TYR A 148 16.36 -0.20 -34.58
CA TYR A 148 15.56 -0.99 -35.53
C TYR A 148 16.38 -1.41 -36.76
N ALA A 149 16.02 -2.54 -37.37
CA ALA A 149 16.83 -3.24 -38.37
C ALA A 149 16.64 -2.75 -39.83
N TYR A 150 16.35 -1.45 -40.00
CA TYR A 150 16.05 -0.83 -41.30
C TYR A 150 16.78 0.50 -41.48
N THR A 151 17.03 0.88 -42.74
CA THR A 151 17.79 2.09 -43.13
C THR A 151 16.90 3.32 -43.40
N ALA A 152 15.62 3.25 -43.05
CA ALA A 152 14.70 4.38 -43.10
C ALA A 152 14.03 4.59 -41.74
N SER A 153 13.65 5.83 -41.45
CA SER A 153 12.87 6.19 -40.26
C SER A 153 11.40 6.42 -40.64
N SER A 154 10.52 6.54 -39.65
CA SER A 154 9.12 6.92 -39.86
C SER A 154 8.64 7.88 -38.79
N THR A 155 8.03 8.99 -39.22
CA THR A 155 7.49 10.04 -38.34
C THR A 155 6.55 10.95 -39.15
N THR A 156 6.14 12.10 -38.63
CA THR A 156 5.25 13.06 -39.31
C THR A 156 5.96 13.82 -40.43
N MET A 157 5.26 14.11 -41.53
CA MET A 157 5.75 14.96 -42.63
C MET A 157 6.01 16.41 -42.19
N ARG A 158 5.39 16.82 -41.09
CA ARG A 158 5.63 18.08 -40.41
C ARG A 158 7.12 18.38 -40.17
N GLN A 159 7.95 17.35 -39.95
CA GLN A 159 9.39 17.56 -39.70
C GLN A 159 10.16 18.21 -40.87
N LEU A 160 9.54 18.27 -42.07
CA LEU A 160 10.11 18.94 -43.23
C LEU A 160 9.91 20.46 -43.18
N ILE A 161 9.06 20.95 -42.27
CA ILE A 161 8.70 22.36 -42.09
C ILE A 161 9.44 22.88 -40.84
N PRO A 162 10.08 24.06 -40.91
CA PRO A 162 10.68 24.70 -39.73
C PRO A 162 9.72 24.81 -38.53
N ASP A 163 10.21 24.44 -37.35
CA ASP A 163 9.39 24.31 -36.12
C ASP A 163 8.67 25.61 -35.71
N ASP A 164 9.28 26.77 -35.98
CA ASP A 164 8.73 28.10 -35.69
C ASP A 164 7.45 28.40 -36.47
N ALA A 165 7.31 27.85 -37.69
CA ALA A 165 6.10 28.01 -38.48
C ALA A 165 4.90 27.22 -37.92
N LEU A 166 5.18 26.22 -37.08
CA LEU A 166 4.21 25.28 -36.51
C LEU A 166 3.91 25.60 -35.03
N ALA A 167 4.74 26.44 -34.40
CA ALA A 167 4.56 26.91 -33.04
C ALA A 167 3.27 27.74 -32.94
N GLY A 168 2.38 27.37 -32.02
CA GLY A 168 1.03 27.95 -31.92
C GLY A 168 -0.07 27.13 -32.61
N GLY A 169 0.28 26.00 -33.24
CA GLY A 169 -0.68 25.02 -33.74
C GLY A 169 -1.22 25.33 -35.13
N HIS A 170 -2.29 24.61 -35.50
CA HIS A 170 -2.81 24.60 -36.87
C HIS A 170 -3.25 25.99 -37.37
N GLU A 171 -4.00 26.73 -36.55
CA GLU A 171 -4.48 28.08 -36.90
C GLU A 171 -3.31 29.06 -37.14
N HIS A 172 -2.24 28.97 -36.34
CA HIS A 172 -1.06 29.79 -36.56
C HIS A 172 -0.40 29.46 -37.90
N PHE A 173 -0.26 28.17 -38.21
CA PHE A 173 0.31 27.73 -39.47
C PHE A 173 -0.53 28.21 -40.68
N LEU A 174 -1.87 28.16 -40.59
CA LEU A 174 -2.74 28.73 -41.61
C LEU A 174 -2.54 30.25 -41.78
N ALA A 175 -2.36 30.98 -40.67
CA ALA A 175 -2.07 32.41 -40.71
C ALA A 175 -0.69 32.72 -41.32
N VAL A 176 0.33 31.86 -41.10
CA VAL A 176 1.63 31.96 -41.78
C VAL A 176 1.46 31.81 -43.29
N LEU A 177 0.66 30.84 -43.73
CA LEU A 177 0.42 30.59 -45.16
C LEU A 177 -0.44 31.66 -45.84
N ALA A 178 -1.30 32.34 -45.10
CA ALA A 178 -2.15 33.42 -45.60
C ALA A 178 -1.38 34.75 -45.82
N ASP A 179 -0.25 34.94 -45.13
CA ASP A 179 0.63 36.10 -45.28
C ASP A 179 1.68 35.84 -46.38
N PRO A 180 1.65 36.56 -47.52
CA PRO A 180 2.56 36.33 -48.63
C PRO A 180 4.04 36.49 -48.28
N VAL A 181 4.38 37.42 -47.38
CA VAL A 181 5.77 37.70 -46.99
C VAL A 181 6.29 36.56 -46.10
N ARG A 182 5.49 36.15 -45.12
CA ARG A 182 5.84 35.04 -44.21
C ARG A 182 5.91 33.70 -44.94
N LYS A 183 4.98 33.45 -45.87
CA LYS A 183 5.02 32.23 -46.71
C LYS A 183 6.27 32.21 -47.60
N ALA A 184 6.61 33.32 -48.25
CA ALA A 184 7.80 33.39 -49.11
C ALA A 184 9.10 33.15 -48.32
N ASP A 185 9.21 33.72 -47.12
CA ASP A 185 10.32 33.44 -46.20
C ASP A 185 10.39 31.95 -45.82
N LEU A 186 9.26 31.35 -45.43
CA LEU A 186 9.18 29.93 -45.08
C LEU A 186 9.68 29.03 -46.22
N VAL A 187 9.20 29.29 -47.45
CA VAL A 187 9.65 28.54 -48.64
C VAL A 187 11.15 28.71 -48.87
N ALA A 188 11.68 29.94 -48.76
CA ALA A 188 13.11 30.18 -48.92
C ALA A 188 13.96 29.43 -47.86
N ARG A 189 13.49 29.39 -46.61
CA ARG A 189 14.15 28.62 -45.53
C ARG A 189 14.10 27.12 -45.79
N MET A 190 12.97 26.58 -46.24
CA MET A 190 12.85 25.16 -46.62
C MET A 190 13.78 24.79 -47.78
N LYS A 191 13.91 25.65 -48.80
CA LYS A 191 14.89 25.46 -49.89
C LYS A 191 16.34 25.45 -49.39
N LYS A 192 16.69 26.40 -48.53
CA LYS A 192 18.04 26.46 -47.94
C LYS A 192 18.33 25.22 -47.08
N HIS A 193 17.35 24.76 -46.30
CA HIS A 193 17.50 23.62 -45.40
C HIS A 193 17.78 22.31 -46.14
N ILE A 194 17.03 21.99 -47.19
CA ILE A 194 17.24 20.76 -47.95
C ILE A 194 18.62 20.73 -48.65
N LEU A 195 19.04 21.87 -49.22
CA LEU A 195 20.34 22.01 -49.87
C LEU A 195 21.50 21.94 -48.87
N THR A 196 21.36 22.55 -47.70
CA THR A 196 22.39 22.46 -46.64
C THR A 196 22.51 21.05 -46.06
N ARG A 197 21.47 20.21 -46.15
CA ARG A 197 21.55 18.78 -45.86
C ARG A 197 22.11 17.92 -47.00
N GLY A 198 22.55 18.55 -48.10
CA GLY A 198 23.18 17.88 -49.24
C GLY A 198 22.20 17.23 -50.20
N ARG A 199 20.90 17.56 -50.14
CA ARG A 199 19.87 16.97 -51.00
C ARG A 199 19.37 18.00 -52.01
N GLN A 200 19.10 17.54 -53.23
CA GLN A 200 18.57 18.38 -54.32
C GLN A 200 17.04 18.43 -54.34
N ASP A 201 16.39 17.44 -53.72
CA ASP A 201 14.93 17.26 -53.69
C ASP A 201 14.47 16.54 -52.41
N TYR A 202 13.15 16.37 -52.29
CA TYR A 202 12.48 15.66 -51.20
C TYR A 202 12.07 14.21 -51.57
N ALA A 203 12.65 13.59 -52.61
CA ALA A 203 12.30 12.23 -53.03
C ALA A 203 12.58 11.15 -51.96
N TYR A 204 13.42 11.48 -50.96
CA TYR A 204 13.70 10.61 -49.82
C TYR A 204 12.52 10.49 -48.83
N ALA A 205 11.53 11.38 -48.90
CA ALA A 205 10.36 11.39 -48.03
C ALA A 205 9.16 10.78 -48.76
N VAL A 206 8.66 9.66 -48.27
CA VAL A 206 7.54 8.89 -48.83
C VAL A 206 6.30 9.06 -47.95
N VAL A 207 5.15 9.39 -48.53
CA VAL A 207 3.87 9.51 -47.81
C VAL A 207 3.41 8.11 -47.40
N ALA A 208 3.44 7.82 -46.09
CA ALA A 208 3.02 6.51 -45.57
C ALA A 208 1.51 6.42 -45.36
N SER A 209 0.91 7.50 -44.84
CA SER A 209 -0.53 7.63 -44.67
C SER A 209 -0.95 9.10 -44.65
N PHE A 210 -1.91 9.46 -45.49
CA PHE A 210 -2.55 10.77 -45.50
C PHE A 210 -4.06 10.62 -45.64
N ARG A 211 -4.80 10.99 -44.59
CA ARG A 211 -6.25 10.74 -44.52
C ARG A 211 -7.05 11.59 -45.51
N HIS A 212 -6.58 12.80 -45.79
CA HIS A 212 -7.28 13.74 -46.67
C HIS A 212 -7.22 13.29 -48.14
N ASP A 213 -6.10 12.72 -48.58
CA ASP A 213 -5.95 12.14 -49.92
C ASP A 213 -5.08 10.88 -49.88
N THR A 214 -5.74 9.71 -49.82
CA THR A 214 -5.05 8.41 -49.77
C THR A 214 -4.35 8.06 -51.08
N SER A 215 -4.64 8.76 -52.18
CA SER A 215 -4.00 8.51 -53.48
C SER A 215 -2.54 8.95 -53.53
N LEU A 216 -2.07 9.63 -52.48
CA LEU A 216 -0.66 10.00 -52.28
C LEU A 216 0.11 8.94 -51.49
N ASN A 217 -0.57 8.01 -50.80
CA ASN A 217 0.10 6.97 -50.03
C ASN A 217 0.99 6.11 -50.93
N GLY A 218 2.25 5.92 -50.52
CA GLY A 218 3.28 5.21 -51.27
C GLY A 218 4.08 6.08 -52.25
N LEU A 219 3.64 7.32 -52.54
CA LEU A 219 4.40 8.25 -53.38
C LEU A 219 5.43 9.02 -52.55
N ASN A 220 6.60 9.26 -53.12
CA ASN A 220 7.52 10.25 -52.57
C ASN A 220 7.07 11.68 -52.88
N ILE A 221 7.60 12.68 -52.17
CA ILE A 221 7.20 14.09 -52.36
C ILE A 221 7.44 14.58 -53.79
N LEU A 222 8.49 14.11 -54.46
CA LEU A 222 8.78 14.46 -55.85
C LEU A 222 7.71 13.91 -56.81
N GLU A 223 7.29 12.67 -56.62
CA GLU A 223 6.19 12.04 -57.37
C GLU A 223 4.83 12.69 -57.07
N ALA A 224 4.57 13.00 -55.80
CA ALA A 224 3.37 13.71 -55.38
C ALA A 224 3.29 15.12 -56.00
N ALA A 225 4.42 15.84 -56.10
CA ALA A 225 4.51 17.12 -56.80
C ALA A 225 4.20 16.99 -58.29
N LYS A 226 4.79 15.99 -58.97
CA LYS A 226 4.46 15.70 -60.38
C LYS A 226 2.97 15.45 -60.57
N LYS A 227 2.36 14.65 -59.68
CA LYS A 227 0.95 14.28 -59.73
C LYS A 227 0.02 15.46 -59.47
N LEU A 228 0.27 16.27 -58.43
CA LEU A 228 -0.65 17.32 -57.97
C LEU A 228 -0.43 18.68 -58.63
N LYS A 229 0.83 19.00 -59.00
CA LYS A 229 1.22 20.32 -59.50
C LYS A 229 1.70 20.29 -60.95
N GLY A 230 1.85 19.10 -61.56
CA GLY A 230 2.37 18.95 -62.92
C GLY A 230 3.86 19.29 -63.07
N SER A 231 4.60 19.38 -61.96
CA SER A 231 6.01 19.78 -61.91
C SER A 231 6.73 19.10 -60.75
N ASP A 232 8.02 18.81 -60.91
CA ASP A 232 8.92 18.33 -59.85
C ASP A 232 9.89 19.39 -59.33
N SER A 233 9.65 20.66 -59.66
CA SER A 233 10.47 21.75 -59.12
C SER A 233 10.45 21.76 -57.60
N LEU A 234 11.51 22.27 -56.98
CA LEU A 234 11.60 22.34 -55.52
C LEU A 234 10.45 23.18 -54.91
N ASP A 235 9.98 24.20 -55.64
CA ASP A 235 8.78 24.96 -55.28
C ASP A 235 7.52 24.09 -55.25
N ALA A 236 7.29 23.26 -56.28
CA ALA A 236 6.14 22.37 -56.34
C ALA A 236 6.17 21.33 -55.19
N GLN A 237 7.35 20.80 -54.89
CA GLN A 237 7.57 19.88 -53.76
C GLN A 237 7.27 20.54 -52.41
N ILE A 238 7.76 21.76 -52.18
CA ILE A 238 7.48 22.52 -50.95
C ILE A 238 5.99 22.82 -50.82
N GLU A 239 5.31 23.24 -51.89
CA GLU A 239 3.86 23.46 -51.86
C GLU A 239 3.09 22.20 -51.49
N VAL A 240 3.50 21.01 -51.99
CA VAL A 240 2.90 19.74 -51.55
C VAL A 240 3.10 19.52 -50.05
N ILE A 241 4.30 19.73 -49.51
CA ILE A 241 4.58 19.58 -48.07
C ILE A 241 3.69 20.51 -47.23
N LEU A 242 3.55 21.77 -47.65
CA LEU A 242 2.69 22.74 -46.97
C LEU A 242 1.21 22.35 -47.07
N ASP A 243 0.76 21.84 -48.22
CA ASP A 243 -0.60 21.35 -48.42
C ASP A 243 -0.92 20.11 -47.56
N LEU A 244 0.04 19.19 -47.37
CA LEU A 244 -0.13 18.05 -46.47
C LEU A 244 -0.38 18.54 -45.03
N GLU A 245 0.43 19.47 -44.54
CA GLU A 245 0.29 20.01 -43.19
C GLU A 245 -1.00 20.82 -43.02
N LYS A 246 -1.33 21.66 -44.01
CA LYS A 246 -2.59 22.42 -44.07
C LYS A 246 -3.83 21.53 -44.00
N ASN A 247 -3.75 20.29 -44.46
CA ASN A 247 -4.89 19.37 -44.52
C ASN A 247 -4.80 18.24 -43.48
N GLY A 248 -4.22 18.53 -42.32
CA GLY A 248 -4.22 17.60 -41.16
C GLY A 248 -2.96 16.77 -40.99
N SER A 249 -1.89 17.09 -41.72
CA SER A 249 -0.59 16.41 -41.72
C SER A 249 -0.64 14.97 -42.25
N ALA A 250 0.54 14.42 -42.53
CA ALA A 250 0.73 13.06 -43.03
C ALA A 250 1.81 12.33 -42.24
N GLN A 251 1.74 11.00 -42.18
CA GLN A 251 2.88 10.17 -41.76
C GLN A 251 3.80 9.93 -42.95
N GLY A 252 5.10 9.81 -42.69
CA GLY A 252 6.12 9.60 -43.71
C GLY A 252 7.13 8.50 -43.36
N VAL A 253 7.76 7.97 -44.40
CA VAL A 253 8.97 7.15 -44.34
C VAL A 253 10.12 7.95 -44.95
N PHE A 254 11.25 8.04 -44.25
CA PHE A 254 12.37 8.90 -44.64
C PHE A 254 13.64 8.08 -44.85
N HIS A 255 14.11 8.05 -46.09
CA HIS A 255 15.31 7.30 -46.50
C HIS A 255 16.56 8.15 -46.27
N GLY A 256 17.26 7.90 -45.16
CA GLY A 256 18.39 8.74 -44.76
C GLY A 256 19.49 8.06 -43.95
N MET A 257 19.42 6.75 -43.73
CA MET A 257 20.43 6.01 -42.97
C MET A 257 21.22 5.07 -43.91
N ASN A 258 22.40 4.65 -43.45
CA ASN A 258 23.29 3.76 -44.20
C ASN A 258 23.35 2.36 -43.56
N GLU A 259 23.47 1.33 -44.41
CA GLU A 259 23.54 -0.08 -44.01
C GLU A 259 24.81 -0.43 -43.22
N GLU A 260 25.95 0.20 -43.53
CA GLU A 260 27.22 -0.07 -42.84
C GLU A 260 27.19 0.40 -41.40
N ASP A 261 26.74 1.63 -41.15
CA ASP A 261 26.58 2.18 -39.80
C ASP A 261 25.55 1.37 -38.99
N LEU A 262 24.44 0.97 -39.63
CA LEU A 262 23.44 0.10 -39.00
C LEU A 262 24.08 -1.22 -38.51
N ARG A 263 24.90 -1.88 -39.32
CA ARG A 263 25.59 -3.11 -38.92
C ARG A 263 26.63 -2.89 -37.81
N LYS A 264 27.24 -1.71 -37.73
CA LYS A 264 28.18 -1.36 -36.65
C LYS A 264 27.45 -1.20 -35.31
N PHE A 265 26.41 -0.37 -35.28
CA PHE A 265 25.56 -0.20 -34.09
C PHE A 265 24.95 -1.52 -33.63
N MET A 266 24.43 -2.32 -34.55
CA MET A 266 23.85 -3.64 -34.29
C MET A 266 24.81 -4.62 -33.60
N ARG A 267 26.12 -4.55 -33.91
CA ARG A 267 27.13 -5.45 -33.33
C ARG A 267 27.45 -5.10 -31.87
N HIS A 268 27.39 -3.83 -31.50
CA HIS A 268 27.75 -3.38 -30.16
C HIS A 268 26.90 -4.06 -29.07
N PRO A 269 27.48 -4.64 -28.00
CA PRO A 269 26.79 -5.50 -27.04
C PRO A 269 25.62 -4.82 -26.31
N ASP A 270 25.71 -3.53 -26.03
CA ASP A 270 24.65 -2.77 -25.35
C ASP A 270 23.59 -2.15 -26.28
N THR A 271 23.61 -2.50 -27.57
CA THR A 271 22.55 -2.11 -28.52
C THR A 271 21.44 -3.14 -28.53
N MET A 272 20.28 -2.78 -28.00
CA MET A 272 19.06 -3.59 -28.02
C MET A 272 18.35 -3.52 -29.37
N PHE A 273 17.52 -4.50 -29.67
CA PHE A 273 16.62 -4.43 -30.81
C PHE A 273 15.24 -3.90 -30.40
N ALA A 274 14.87 -2.77 -30.98
CA ALA A 274 13.54 -2.17 -30.87
C ALA A 274 12.91 -2.07 -32.26
N SER A 275 11.59 -2.21 -32.37
CA SER A 275 10.92 -2.07 -33.68
C SER A 275 10.61 -0.62 -34.03
N ASP A 276 10.53 0.28 -33.05
CA ASP A 276 10.10 1.68 -33.21
C ASP A 276 8.79 1.79 -34.03
N SER A 277 7.76 1.03 -33.68
CA SER A 277 6.50 1.08 -34.43
C SER A 277 5.32 1.11 -33.49
N GLY A 278 4.34 1.95 -33.82
CA GLY A 278 2.98 1.78 -33.31
C GLY A 278 2.34 0.49 -33.82
N LEU A 279 1.22 0.11 -33.21
CA LEU A 279 0.41 -1.01 -33.64
C LEU A 279 -0.14 -0.77 -35.06
N ARG A 280 -0.06 -1.78 -35.92
CA ARG A 280 -0.50 -1.70 -37.32
C ARG A 280 -1.75 -2.54 -37.55
N GLU A 281 -2.65 -2.01 -38.37
CA GLU A 281 -3.78 -2.74 -38.91
C GLU A 281 -3.35 -3.39 -40.24
N PHE A 282 -3.67 -4.66 -40.43
CA PHE A 282 -3.28 -5.41 -41.61
C PHE A 282 -4.00 -4.88 -42.87
N GLY A 283 -3.26 -4.67 -43.96
CA GLY A 283 -3.81 -4.22 -45.25
C GLY A 283 -4.20 -2.75 -45.34
N LYS A 284 -3.82 -1.92 -44.35
CA LYS A 284 -4.18 -0.50 -44.28
C LYS A 284 -2.97 0.42 -44.39
N ASP A 285 -3.13 1.45 -45.25
CA ASP A 285 -2.10 2.46 -45.57
C ASP A 285 -0.83 1.85 -46.21
N VAL A 286 0.29 2.59 -46.23
CA VAL A 286 1.60 2.08 -46.67
C VAL A 286 2.64 2.34 -45.56
N PRO A 287 2.48 1.72 -44.37
CA PRO A 287 3.33 2.01 -43.23
C PRO A 287 4.76 1.48 -43.39
N HIS A 288 5.67 1.93 -42.53
CA HIS A 288 7.02 1.37 -42.48
C HIS A 288 6.97 -0.15 -42.15
N PRO A 289 7.68 -1.02 -42.89
CA PRO A 289 7.63 -2.49 -42.71
C PRO A 289 8.11 -3.00 -41.34
N ARG A 290 8.75 -2.13 -40.55
CA ARG A 290 9.35 -2.48 -39.25
C ARG A 290 8.32 -2.90 -38.20
N GLY A 291 7.07 -2.45 -38.35
CA GLY A 291 5.97 -2.86 -37.50
C GLY A 291 5.56 -4.32 -37.66
N TYR A 292 5.98 -4.98 -38.74
CA TYR A 292 5.70 -6.40 -39.00
C TYR A 292 6.92 -7.29 -38.79
N GLY A 293 8.08 -6.85 -39.30
CA GLY A 293 9.19 -7.77 -39.54
C GLY A 293 10.46 -7.53 -38.73
N ASN A 294 10.55 -6.51 -37.87
CA ASN A 294 11.85 -6.08 -37.32
C ASN A 294 12.71 -7.20 -36.72
N ASN A 295 12.18 -7.96 -35.76
CA ASN A 295 12.95 -9.01 -35.09
C ASN A 295 13.19 -10.21 -36.02
N ALA A 296 12.21 -10.57 -36.86
CA ALA A 296 12.39 -11.61 -37.88
C ALA A 296 13.46 -11.24 -38.92
N ARG A 297 13.58 -9.95 -39.26
CA ARG A 297 14.64 -9.41 -40.13
C ARG A 297 16.00 -9.53 -39.47
N VAL A 298 16.12 -9.22 -38.18
CA VAL A 298 17.37 -9.45 -37.44
C VAL A 298 17.79 -10.92 -37.52
N LEU A 299 16.89 -11.85 -37.20
CA LEU A 299 17.19 -13.29 -37.19
C LEU A 299 17.45 -13.86 -38.60
N GLY A 300 16.61 -13.53 -39.58
CA GLY A 300 16.75 -14.05 -40.94
C GLY A 300 17.88 -13.39 -41.73
N ARG A 301 17.88 -12.06 -41.81
CA ARG A 301 18.83 -11.31 -42.64
C ARG A 301 20.18 -11.12 -41.95
N TYR A 302 20.18 -10.63 -40.70
CA TYR A 302 21.44 -10.22 -40.06
C TYR A 302 22.16 -11.34 -39.33
N VAL A 303 21.45 -12.33 -38.76
CA VAL A 303 22.04 -13.52 -38.15
C VAL A 303 22.31 -14.61 -39.18
N ARG A 304 21.27 -15.13 -39.85
CA ARG A 304 21.43 -16.27 -40.78
C ARG A 304 22.16 -15.90 -42.08
N GLU A 305 21.65 -14.92 -42.83
CA GLU A 305 22.16 -14.61 -44.18
C GLU A 305 23.49 -13.85 -44.17
N LEU A 306 23.57 -12.76 -43.42
CA LEU A 306 24.73 -11.85 -43.42
C LEU A 306 25.74 -12.13 -42.30
N LYS A 307 25.39 -12.94 -41.30
CA LYS A 307 26.27 -13.32 -40.17
C LYS A 307 26.92 -12.12 -39.46
N VAL A 308 26.15 -11.06 -39.26
CA VAL A 308 26.60 -9.82 -38.60
C VAL A 308 26.81 -10.04 -37.10
N LEU A 309 25.99 -10.89 -36.47
CA LEU A 309 26.06 -11.25 -35.06
C LEU A 309 25.56 -12.70 -34.85
N PRO A 310 26.01 -13.40 -33.78
CA PRO A 310 25.54 -14.75 -33.48
C PRO A 310 24.08 -14.76 -32.99
N LEU A 311 23.43 -15.92 -33.10
CA LEU A 311 22.01 -16.09 -32.76
C LEU A 311 21.73 -15.81 -31.28
N GLU A 312 22.58 -16.31 -30.40
CA GLU A 312 22.46 -16.18 -28.95
C GLU A 312 22.50 -14.72 -28.53
N GLU A 313 23.40 -13.93 -29.13
CA GLU A 313 23.50 -12.49 -28.86
C GLU A 313 22.31 -11.73 -29.43
N ALA A 314 21.80 -12.12 -30.60
CA ALA A 314 20.57 -11.53 -31.14
C ALA A 314 19.37 -11.81 -30.22
N VAL A 315 19.23 -13.04 -29.69
CA VAL A 315 18.19 -13.39 -28.71
C VAL A 315 18.36 -12.57 -27.43
N ARG A 316 19.58 -12.48 -26.87
CA ARG A 316 19.86 -11.66 -25.68
C ARG A 316 19.44 -10.20 -25.87
N LYS A 317 19.79 -9.61 -27.02
CA LYS A 317 19.44 -8.22 -27.40
C LYS A 317 17.96 -7.97 -27.66
N MET A 318 17.15 -9.03 -27.81
CA MET A 318 15.69 -8.97 -27.94
C MET A 318 14.94 -9.32 -26.64
N THR A 319 15.62 -9.92 -25.65
CA THR A 319 15.00 -10.54 -24.48
C THR A 319 15.58 -10.04 -23.16
N SER A 320 16.65 -10.65 -22.65
CA SER A 320 17.20 -10.34 -21.33
C SER A 320 17.83 -8.96 -21.24
N LEU A 321 18.43 -8.44 -22.32
CA LEU A 321 18.99 -7.09 -22.33
C LEU A 321 17.90 -6.01 -22.16
N PRO A 322 16.82 -5.95 -22.98
CA PRO A 322 15.73 -5.00 -22.74
C PRO A 322 15.00 -5.25 -21.42
N ALA A 323 14.82 -6.50 -20.98
CA ALA A 323 14.19 -6.77 -19.69
C ALA A 323 15.00 -6.24 -18.50
N ALA A 324 16.32 -6.45 -18.48
CA ALA A 324 17.21 -5.87 -17.48
C ALA A 324 17.23 -4.34 -17.56
N THR A 325 17.23 -3.82 -18.78
CA THR A 325 17.22 -2.39 -19.08
C THR A 325 16.00 -1.70 -18.46
N TYR A 326 14.81 -2.20 -18.74
CA TYR A 326 13.56 -1.64 -18.24
C TYR A 326 13.16 -2.20 -16.86
N ARG A 327 14.03 -3.00 -16.24
CA ARG A 327 13.84 -3.63 -14.91
C ARG A 327 12.55 -4.44 -14.81
N PHE A 328 12.24 -5.20 -15.86
CA PHE A 328 11.13 -6.13 -15.86
C PHE A 328 11.53 -7.40 -15.10
N ALA A 329 11.14 -7.46 -13.83
CA ALA A 329 11.41 -8.59 -12.95
C ALA A 329 10.92 -9.90 -13.58
N GLN A 330 11.79 -10.92 -13.52
CA GLN A 330 11.50 -12.28 -13.96
C GLN A 330 11.07 -12.39 -15.44
N ARG A 331 11.44 -11.44 -16.29
CA ARG A 331 11.18 -11.45 -17.74
C ARG A 331 12.48 -11.44 -18.54
N GLY A 332 12.40 -11.85 -19.80
CA GLY A 332 13.53 -11.87 -20.73
C GLY A 332 14.43 -13.10 -20.64
N GLU A 333 14.19 -14.00 -19.68
CA GLU A 333 14.91 -15.27 -19.54
C GLU A 333 13.90 -16.42 -19.36
N LEU A 334 14.23 -17.60 -19.91
CA LEU A 334 13.46 -18.82 -19.70
C LEU A 334 14.01 -19.58 -18.49
N ARG A 335 13.35 -19.42 -17.34
CA ARG A 335 13.69 -20.07 -16.06
C ARG A 335 12.41 -20.46 -15.32
N GLU A 336 12.50 -21.46 -14.45
CA GLU A 336 11.40 -21.78 -13.55
C GLU A 336 11.05 -20.58 -12.66
N GLY A 337 9.74 -20.37 -12.41
CA GLY A 337 9.23 -19.21 -11.69
C GLY A 337 9.21 -17.89 -12.49
N HIS A 338 9.70 -17.85 -13.72
CA HIS A 338 9.65 -16.66 -14.58
C HIS A 338 8.38 -16.59 -15.43
N TRP A 339 8.10 -15.40 -15.97
CA TRP A 339 6.98 -15.23 -16.90
C TRP A 339 7.24 -15.99 -18.20
N ALA A 340 6.28 -16.82 -18.60
CA ALA A 340 6.37 -17.63 -19.81
C ALA A 340 6.01 -16.82 -21.08
N ASP A 341 6.81 -15.79 -21.38
CA ASP A 341 6.81 -15.11 -22.69
C ASP A 341 7.78 -15.84 -23.62
N ILE A 342 7.25 -16.70 -24.50
CA ILE A 342 8.04 -17.66 -25.27
C ILE A 342 7.75 -17.48 -26.75
N THR A 343 8.80 -17.32 -27.55
CA THR A 343 8.72 -17.37 -29.02
C THR A 343 9.48 -18.60 -29.51
N VAL A 344 8.79 -19.50 -30.19
CA VAL A 344 9.38 -20.65 -30.88
C VAL A 344 9.51 -20.30 -32.35
N PHE A 345 10.72 -20.37 -32.90
CA PHE A 345 10.99 -20.10 -34.31
C PHE A 345 11.94 -21.13 -34.92
N ASP A 346 11.82 -21.31 -36.23
CA ASP A 346 12.71 -22.14 -37.05
C ASP A 346 13.86 -21.25 -37.58
N PRO A 347 15.11 -21.43 -37.11
CA PRO A 347 16.23 -20.57 -37.50
C PRO A 347 16.53 -20.62 -39.00
N GLU A 348 16.20 -21.72 -39.69
CA GLU A 348 16.42 -21.87 -41.13
C GLU A 348 15.33 -21.17 -41.95
N LYS A 349 14.15 -20.92 -41.38
CA LYS A 349 12.99 -20.33 -42.09
C LYS A 349 12.61 -18.92 -41.66
N ILE A 350 13.04 -18.47 -40.47
CA ILE A 350 12.66 -17.17 -39.91
C ILE A 350 12.97 -16.03 -40.89
N GLY A 351 12.01 -15.13 -41.12
CA GLY A 351 12.18 -14.09 -42.13
C GLY A 351 11.10 -13.00 -42.12
N ASP A 352 11.47 -11.87 -42.73
CA ASP A 352 10.64 -10.68 -42.92
C ASP A 352 10.35 -10.50 -44.42
N PRO A 353 9.15 -10.88 -44.91
CA PRO A 353 8.77 -10.66 -46.30
C PRO A 353 8.42 -9.19 -46.61
N SER A 354 8.26 -8.35 -45.58
CA SER A 354 7.79 -6.98 -45.76
C SER A 354 8.83 -6.09 -46.41
N THR A 355 8.38 -5.31 -47.38
CA THR A 355 9.19 -4.30 -48.09
C THR A 355 8.57 -2.92 -47.92
N TYR A 356 9.30 -1.86 -48.29
CA TYR A 356 8.75 -0.50 -48.26
C TYR A 356 7.54 -0.33 -49.20
N ALA A 357 7.59 -0.94 -50.38
CA ALA A 357 6.51 -0.88 -51.37
C ALA A 357 5.34 -1.83 -51.03
N ASN A 358 5.61 -2.91 -50.31
CA ASN A 358 4.61 -3.90 -49.89
C ASN A 358 4.83 -4.29 -48.42
N PRO A 359 4.36 -3.47 -47.46
CA PRO A 359 4.72 -3.62 -46.05
C PRO A 359 3.86 -4.63 -45.27
N HIS A 360 2.75 -5.11 -45.83
CA HIS A 360 1.75 -5.92 -45.12
C HIS A 360 2.01 -7.43 -45.23
N HIS A 361 3.08 -7.90 -44.58
CA HIS A 361 3.37 -9.33 -44.45
C HIS A 361 3.68 -9.68 -43.00
N TYR A 362 3.14 -10.78 -42.49
CA TYR A 362 3.57 -11.29 -41.18
C TYR A 362 4.93 -11.96 -41.29
N ALA A 363 5.69 -11.96 -40.19
CA ALA A 363 6.92 -12.74 -40.08
C ALA A 363 6.63 -14.23 -40.34
N VAL A 364 7.55 -14.89 -41.04
CA VAL A 364 7.47 -16.33 -41.33
C VAL A 364 8.42 -17.12 -40.43
N GLY A 365 8.18 -18.42 -40.25
CA GLY A 365 9.03 -19.30 -39.44
C GLY A 365 8.83 -19.21 -37.93
N VAL A 366 7.70 -18.67 -37.46
CA VAL A 366 7.33 -18.56 -36.03
C VAL A 366 6.07 -19.40 -35.75
N PRO A 367 6.19 -20.73 -35.53
CA PRO A 367 5.02 -21.59 -35.34
C PRO A 367 4.27 -21.35 -34.03
N HIS A 368 4.95 -20.96 -32.95
CA HIS A 368 4.31 -20.76 -31.64
C HIS A 368 4.80 -19.51 -30.94
N VAL A 369 3.85 -18.77 -30.34
CA VAL A 369 4.13 -17.68 -29.41
C VAL A 369 3.22 -17.85 -28.21
N LEU A 370 3.82 -17.78 -27.02
CA LEU A 370 3.14 -17.76 -25.74
C LEU A 370 3.39 -16.42 -25.07
N VAL A 371 2.34 -15.86 -24.48
CA VAL A 371 2.44 -14.65 -23.65
C VAL A 371 1.87 -15.01 -22.28
N ASN A 372 2.70 -14.84 -21.24
CA ASN A 372 2.38 -15.27 -19.87
C ASN A 372 1.89 -16.74 -19.80
N GLY A 373 2.48 -17.64 -20.59
CA GLY A 373 2.16 -19.07 -20.62
C GLY A 373 0.93 -19.45 -21.45
N VAL A 374 0.21 -18.48 -22.02
CA VAL A 374 -0.96 -18.74 -22.86
C VAL A 374 -0.56 -18.68 -24.34
N PRO A 375 -0.80 -19.73 -25.14
CA PRO A 375 -0.54 -19.72 -26.58
C PRO A 375 -1.39 -18.67 -27.31
N VAL A 376 -0.72 -17.65 -27.86
CA VAL A 376 -1.34 -16.60 -28.69
C VAL A 376 -1.14 -16.84 -30.19
N ILE A 377 -0.08 -17.57 -30.56
CA ILE A 377 0.11 -18.15 -31.89
C ILE A 377 0.32 -19.66 -31.71
N ARG A 378 -0.41 -20.46 -32.48
CA ARG A 378 -0.26 -21.91 -32.54
C ARG A 378 -0.31 -22.38 -33.99
N ASP A 379 0.69 -23.14 -34.41
CA ASP A 379 0.85 -23.65 -35.77
C ASP A 379 0.81 -22.52 -36.82
N GLY A 380 1.38 -21.35 -36.48
CA GLY A 380 1.43 -20.16 -37.33
C GLY A 380 0.17 -19.29 -37.29
N GLU A 381 -0.92 -19.74 -36.65
CA GLU A 381 -2.19 -19.01 -36.60
C GLU A 381 -2.41 -18.35 -35.24
N HIS A 382 -2.97 -17.13 -35.25
CA HIS A 382 -3.30 -16.43 -34.01
C HIS A 382 -4.53 -17.06 -33.34
N THR A 383 -4.42 -17.47 -32.08
CA THR A 383 -5.47 -18.23 -31.36
C THR A 383 -6.68 -17.39 -30.94
N GLY A 384 -6.53 -16.06 -30.97
CA GLY A 384 -7.51 -15.09 -30.49
C GLY A 384 -7.35 -14.74 -29.01
N ALA A 385 -6.52 -15.48 -28.27
CA ALA A 385 -6.20 -15.20 -26.88
C ALA A 385 -5.45 -13.86 -26.73
N LYS A 386 -5.80 -13.09 -25.69
CA LYS A 386 -5.19 -11.78 -25.37
C LYS A 386 -4.71 -11.71 -23.91
N PRO A 387 -3.78 -12.60 -23.50
CA PRO A 387 -3.28 -12.71 -22.12
C PRO A 387 -2.29 -11.59 -21.73
N GLY A 388 -2.00 -10.66 -22.64
CA GLY A 388 -1.07 -9.56 -22.41
C GLY A 388 -1.53 -8.65 -21.27
N MET A 389 -0.56 -8.16 -20.49
CA MET A 389 -0.81 -7.43 -19.25
C MET A 389 -0.08 -6.08 -19.25
N ALA A 390 -0.51 -5.16 -18.39
CA ALA A 390 0.27 -3.97 -18.09
C ALA A 390 1.48 -4.34 -17.21
N CYS A 391 2.69 -4.12 -17.72
CA CYS A 391 3.94 -4.20 -16.96
C CYS A 391 4.16 -2.88 -16.22
N ARG A 392 3.84 -2.87 -14.92
CA ARG A 392 4.01 -1.69 -14.06
C ARG A 392 5.33 -1.76 -13.32
N PHE A 393 6.03 -0.63 -13.28
CA PHE A 393 7.26 -0.47 -12.50
C PHE A 393 6.90 -0.01 -11.09
N LEU A 394 7.21 -0.83 -10.08
CA LEU A 394 6.80 -0.62 -8.68
C LEU A 394 8.00 -0.35 -7.74
N GLY A 395 9.17 -0.07 -8.31
CA GLY A 395 10.40 0.28 -7.60
C GLY A 395 11.26 -0.92 -7.21
N THR A 396 12.52 -0.66 -6.86
CA THR A 396 13.44 -1.67 -6.29
C THR A 396 13.24 -1.72 -4.77
N PRO A 397 13.75 -2.75 -4.08
CA PRO A 397 13.54 -2.80 -2.64
C PRO A 397 14.50 -1.93 -1.83
N ALA A 398 15.59 -1.42 -2.41
CA ALA A 398 16.25 -0.20 -1.92
C ALA A 398 15.26 0.99 -1.87
N GLY A 399 14.26 0.97 -2.75
CA GLY A 399 13.11 1.87 -2.75
C GLY A 399 12.13 1.65 -1.59
N LEU A 400 11.93 0.42 -1.05
CA LEU A 400 11.09 0.26 0.16
C LEU A 400 11.76 0.92 1.37
N GLN A 401 13.05 0.65 1.58
CA GLN A 401 13.80 1.26 2.68
C GLN A 401 13.83 2.79 2.54
N ALA A 402 14.20 3.31 1.37
CA ALA A 402 14.20 4.75 1.12
C ALA A 402 12.81 5.39 1.26
N LYS A 403 11.74 4.70 0.83
CA LYS A 403 10.36 5.17 0.96
C LYS A 403 9.93 5.24 2.42
N LEU A 404 10.22 4.20 3.21
CA LEU A 404 9.89 4.17 4.64
C LEU A 404 10.75 5.16 5.43
N ASP A 405 12.05 5.28 5.12
CA ASP A 405 12.93 6.29 5.71
C ASP A 405 12.43 7.70 5.40
N ALA A 406 12.09 8.00 4.14
CA ALA A 406 11.53 9.30 3.77
C ALA A 406 10.19 9.56 4.47
N PHE A 407 9.37 8.51 4.66
CA PHE A 407 8.08 8.61 5.33
C PHE A 407 8.21 8.97 6.82
N VAL A 408 9.00 8.22 7.59
CA VAL A 408 9.13 8.45 9.04
C VAL A 408 9.83 9.78 9.36
N ASN A 409 10.63 10.30 8.43
CA ASN A 409 11.33 11.59 8.55
C ASN A 409 10.55 12.79 7.97
N GLN A 410 9.28 12.65 7.60
CA GLN A 410 8.49 13.79 7.11
C GLN A 410 8.39 14.90 8.17
N PRO A 411 8.41 16.20 7.78
CA PRO A 411 8.32 17.31 8.73
C PRO A 411 7.12 17.27 9.68
N ARG A 412 5.99 16.67 9.26
CA ARG A 412 4.80 16.47 10.11
C ARG A 412 5.05 15.59 11.34
N PHE A 413 6.16 14.84 11.36
CA PHE A 413 6.58 13.98 12.47
C PHE A 413 7.72 14.56 13.31
N ALA A 414 8.12 15.82 13.12
CA ALA A 414 9.27 16.42 13.82
C ALA A 414 9.16 16.40 15.36
N GLY A 415 7.95 16.47 15.92
CA GLY A 415 7.70 16.35 17.37
C GLY A 415 7.35 14.92 17.82
N ALA A 416 7.25 13.99 16.88
CA ALA A 416 6.90 12.60 17.14
C ALA A 416 8.16 11.74 17.30
N VAL A 417 7.96 10.52 17.79
CA VAL A 417 9.00 9.51 17.91
C VAL A 417 8.49 8.24 17.24
N TRP A 418 9.27 7.75 16.27
CA TRP A 418 9.00 6.51 15.57
C TRP A 418 9.88 5.39 16.10
N SER A 419 9.30 4.20 16.27
CA SER A 419 10.05 2.95 16.31
C SER A 419 9.41 1.98 15.33
N VAL A 420 10.17 1.54 14.34
CA VAL A 420 9.68 0.73 13.23
C VAL A 420 10.60 -0.45 13.02
N GLN A 421 10.03 -1.64 12.88
CA GLN A 421 10.75 -2.83 12.44
C GLN A 421 9.89 -3.61 11.44
N VAL A 422 10.50 -4.04 10.34
CA VAL A 422 9.90 -4.87 9.30
C VAL A 422 10.87 -5.98 8.97
N ALA A 423 10.43 -7.22 9.10
CA ALA A 423 11.22 -8.41 8.82
C ALA A 423 10.45 -9.37 7.91
N SER A 424 11.17 -10.01 7.00
CA SER A 424 10.68 -11.11 6.19
C SER A 424 10.67 -12.38 7.06
N LEU A 425 9.52 -13.02 7.17
CA LEU A 425 9.38 -14.32 7.84
C LEU A 425 9.92 -15.46 6.97
N ASP A 426 9.87 -15.30 5.65
CA ASP A 426 10.33 -16.31 4.71
C ASP A 426 11.87 -16.39 4.68
N SER A 427 12.55 -15.24 4.72
CA SER A 427 14.02 -15.18 4.66
C SER A 427 14.71 -14.92 6.01
N GLY A 428 13.96 -14.50 7.03
CA GLY A 428 14.49 -14.06 8.33
C GLY A 428 15.21 -12.71 8.29
N LYS A 429 15.24 -12.00 7.16
CA LYS A 429 15.95 -10.72 7.01
C LYS A 429 15.11 -9.53 7.49
N THR A 430 15.75 -8.59 8.16
CA THR A 430 15.17 -7.26 8.41
C THR A 430 15.17 -6.44 7.12
N LEU A 431 13.99 -6.03 6.65
CA LEU A 431 13.80 -5.22 5.44
C LEU A 431 13.82 -3.72 5.73
N PHE A 432 13.40 -3.32 6.94
CA PHE A 432 13.43 -1.93 7.39
C PHE A 432 13.53 -1.89 8.91
N ALA A 433 14.35 -0.97 9.43
CA ALA A 433 14.43 -0.68 10.85
C ALA A 433 14.70 0.81 11.06
N HIS A 434 13.89 1.45 11.89
CA HIS A 434 14.07 2.84 12.30
C HIS A 434 13.92 2.90 13.83
N GLU A 435 15.01 3.21 14.53
CA GLU A 435 15.07 3.22 15.99
C GLU A 435 14.39 2.00 16.66
N ALA A 436 14.53 0.81 16.06
CA ALA A 436 13.81 -0.40 16.48
C ALA A 436 14.10 -0.84 17.94
N GLY A 437 15.28 -0.48 18.46
CA GLY A 437 15.67 -0.73 19.85
C GLY A 437 15.18 0.32 20.85
N ARG A 438 14.48 1.38 20.41
CA ARG A 438 13.95 2.42 21.29
C ARG A 438 12.73 1.89 22.03
N ARG A 439 12.74 2.00 23.36
CA ARG A 439 11.59 1.69 24.20
C ARG A 439 10.50 2.73 24.02
N MET A 440 9.31 2.26 23.65
CA MET A 440 8.13 3.07 23.36
C MET A 440 6.95 2.57 24.18
N SER A 441 5.97 3.43 24.48
CA SER A 441 4.72 2.95 25.07
C SER A 441 3.94 2.18 24.00
N PRO A 442 3.68 0.87 24.20
CA PRO A 442 3.01 0.04 23.20
C PRO A 442 1.51 0.25 23.14
N ALA A 443 0.91 0.91 24.13
CA ALA A 443 -0.54 0.85 24.35
C ALA A 443 -1.03 -0.61 24.30
N SER A 444 -2.19 -0.89 23.70
CA SER A 444 -2.77 -2.24 23.62
C SER A 444 -1.97 -3.29 22.83
N ASN A 445 -0.82 -2.96 22.23
CA ASN A 445 0.10 -4.00 21.75
C ASN A 445 0.73 -4.80 22.92
N SER A 446 0.62 -4.33 24.17
CA SER A 446 0.90 -5.14 25.37
C SER A 446 0.12 -6.45 25.41
N LYS A 447 -1.12 -6.46 24.90
CA LYS A 447 -1.98 -7.66 24.89
C LYS A 447 -1.39 -8.81 24.09
N LEU A 448 -0.50 -8.53 23.13
CA LEU A 448 0.23 -9.55 22.37
C LEU A 448 1.10 -10.41 23.28
N TYR A 449 1.75 -9.76 24.24
CA TYR A 449 2.60 -10.38 25.22
C TYR A 449 1.78 -11.16 26.26
N ALA A 450 0.73 -10.53 26.80
CA ALA A 450 -0.15 -11.18 27.78
C ALA A 450 -0.84 -12.42 27.18
N GLY A 451 -1.39 -12.32 25.97
CA GLY A 451 -2.03 -13.44 25.29
C GLY A 451 -1.06 -14.55 24.90
N ALA A 452 0.13 -14.21 24.40
CA ALA A 452 1.16 -15.20 24.08
C ALA A 452 1.65 -15.94 25.34
N LEU A 453 1.90 -15.22 26.44
CA LEU A 453 2.27 -15.81 27.72
C LEU A 453 1.19 -16.77 28.23
N ALA A 454 -0.08 -16.34 28.21
CA ALA A 454 -1.20 -17.16 28.68
C ALA A 454 -1.31 -18.47 27.87
N LEU A 455 -1.24 -18.38 26.55
CA LEU A 455 -1.30 -19.55 25.66
C LEU A 455 -0.09 -20.47 25.83
N ASP A 456 1.11 -19.93 26.02
CA ASP A 456 2.33 -20.70 26.26
C ASP A 456 2.29 -21.47 27.59
N ARG A 457 1.87 -20.80 28.67
CA ARG A 457 1.91 -21.38 30.03
C ARG A 457 0.76 -22.35 30.30
N LEU A 458 -0.43 -22.08 29.77
CA LEU A 458 -1.66 -22.81 30.12
C LEU A 458 -2.20 -23.68 28.97
N GLY A 459 -1.87 -23.34 27.72
CA GLY A 459 -2.44 -23.99 26.53
C GLY A 459 -3.84 -23.49 26.17
N GLY A 460 -4.20 -23.56 24.88
CA GLY A 460 -5.44 -22.97 24.36
C GLY A 460 -6.75 -23.65 24.83
N ASP A 461 -6.67 -24.86 25.38
CA ASP A 461 -7.84 -25.62 25.88
C ASP A 461 -8.06 -25.44 27.39
N TYR A 462 -7.16 -24.72 28.07
CA TYR A 462 -7.31 -24.38 29.48
C TYR A 462 -8.62 -23.63 29.72
N ARG A 463 -9.23 -23.85 30.88
CA ARG A 463 -10.44 -23.15 31.34
C ARG A 463 -10.21 -22.66 32.75
N ILE A 464 -10.60 -21.41 33.02
CA ILE A 464 -10.62 -20.87 34.37
C ILE A 464 -11.80 -21.53 35.11
N ILE A 465 -11.52 -22.12 36.26
CA ILE A 465 -12.52 -22.79 37.08
C ILE A 465 -12.94 -21.88 38.23
N THR A 466 -14.23 -21.56 38.28
CA THR A 466 -14.86 -20.82 39.37
C THR A 466 -15.52 -21.80 40.34
N PRO A 467 -14.91 -22.10 41.50
CA PRO A 467 -15.50 -22.99 42.49
C PRO A 467 -16.73 -22.37 43.17
N LEU A 468 -17.77 -23.20 43.34
CA LEU A 468 -18.94 -22.92 44.17
C LEU A 468 -18.78 -23.71 45.47
N ARG A 469 -18.82 -23.01 46.60
CA ARG A 469 -18.62 -23.58 47.93
C ARG A 469 -19.74 -23.14 48.86
N ALA A 470 -19.87 -23.76 50.02
CA ALA A 470 -20.79 -23.30 51.05
C ALA A 470 -20.26 -23.54 52.46
N THR A 471 -20.82 -22.86 53.46
CA THR A 471 -20.47 -23.11 54.88
C THR A 471 -21.16 -24.33 55.48
N ALA A 472 -22.10 -24.94 54.74
CA ALA A 472 -22.78 -26.18 55.11
C ALA A 472 -23.06 -27.03 53.84
N GLN A 473 -23.33 -28.33 54.00
CA GLN A 473 -23.87 -29.16 52.93
C GLN A 473 -25.41 -28.96 52.83
N PRO A 474 -26.02 -29.07 51.64
CA PRO A 474 -27.47 -29.09 51.53
C PRO A 474 -28.02 -30.37 52.18
N ASP A 475 -29.13 -30.23 52.91
CA ASP A 475 -29.82 -31.37 53.51
C ASP A 475 -30.61 -32.21 52.49
N ALA A 476 -31.26 -33.28 52.95
CA ALA A 476 -32.06 -34.15 52.08
C ALA A 476 -33.27 -33.45 51.43
N ALA A 477 -33.72 -32.31 51.98
CA ALA A 477 -34.78 -31.49 51.39
C ALA A 477 -34.23 -30.46 50.38
N GLY A 478 -32.90 -30.35 50.24
CA GLY A 478 -32.21 -29.38 49.39
C GLY A 478 -32.05 -28.01 50.04
N VAL A 479 -32.13 -27.92 51.37
CA VAL A 479 -31.90 -26.68 52.11
C VAL A 479 -30.43 -26.54 52.44
N LEU A 480 -29.80 -25.49 51.92
CA LEU A 480 -28.47 -25.05 52.29
C LEU A 480 -28.56 -24.11 53.50
N ALA A 481 -28.35 -24.67 54.70
CA ALA A 481 -28.37 -23.94 55.96
C ALA A 481 -27.04 -23.20 56.23
N GLY A 482 -26.60 -22.39 55.28
CA GLY A 482 -25.32 -21.68 55.30
C GLY A 482 -25.17 -20.74 54.10
N ASP A 483 -24.04 -20.05 54.06
CA ASP A 483 -23.70 -19.11 52.98
C ASP A 483 -23.31 -19.89 51.73
N LEU A 484 -23.69 -19.38 50.55
CA LEU A 484 -23.16 -19.79 49.25
C LEU A 484 -21.99 -18.89 48.88
N ILE A 485 -20.83 -19.46 48.61
CA ILE A 485 -19.61 -18.75 48.22
C ILE A 485 -19.30 -19.02 46.75
N ILE A 486 -19.17 -17.96 45.97
CA ILE A 486 -18.66 -17.97 44.60
C ILE A 486 -17.20 -17.54 44.64
N GLY A 487 -16.28 -18.48 44.52
CA GLY A 487 -14.85 -18.20 44.55
C GLY A 487 -14.36 -17.73 43.20
N GLY A 488 -14.31 -16.42 42.98
CA GLY A 488 -13.85 -15.83 41.73
C GLY A 488 -12.39 -16.15 41.45
N ARG A 489 -12.07 -16.44 40.18
CA ARG A 489 -10.69 -16.66 39.71
C ARG A 489 -10.33 -15.80 38.50
N GLY A 490 -11.09 -14.75 38.23
CA GLY A 490 -10.88 -13.87 37.08
C GLY A 490 -11.42 -14.45 35.76
N ASP A 491 -12.50 -15.22 35.80
CA ASP A 491 -13.20 -15.63 34.58
C ASP A 491 -13.93 -14.40 33.97
N PRO A 492 -13.53 -13.88 32.80
CA PRO A 492 -14.16 -12.71 32.21
C PRO A 492 -15.47 -13.04 31.47
N SER A 493 -15.89 -14.30 31.43
CA SER A 493 -16.90 -14.75 30.46
C SER A 493 -18.35 -14.47 30.81
N TRP A 494 -18.62 -13.93 31.99
CA TRP A 494 -19.99 -13.63 32.44
C TRP A 494 -20.44 -12.29 31.90
N ASN A 495 -20.61 -12.20 30.58
CA ASN A 495 -20.95 -10.97 29.88
C ASN A 495 -22.14 -11.18 28.92
N PRO A 496 -23.30 -10.54 29.15
CA PRO A 496 -24.49 -10.72 28.33
C PRO A 496 -24.39 -10.03 26.97
N ARG A 497 -23.43 -9.10 26.80
CA ARG A 497 -23.18 -8.42 25.51
C ARG A 497 -22.66 -9.40 24.46
N GLU A 498 -22.19 -10.57 24.87
CA GLU A 498 -21.76 -11.63 23.97
C GLU A 498 -22.95 -12.42 23.40
N GLY A 499 -23.10 -12.37 22.08
CA GLY A 499 -24.15 -13.11 21.38
C GLY A 499 -25.57 -12.54 21.56
N GLN A 500 -25.70 -11.30 22.03
CA GLN A 500 -26.98 -10.61 22.26
C GLN A 500 -27.94 -11.42 23.15
N ARG A 501 -27.40 -11.96 24.24
CA ARG A 501 -28.19 -12.78 25.16
C ARG A 501 -28.93 -11.91 26.17
N ASP A 502 -30.00 -12.45 26.72
CA ASP A 502 -30.66 -11.87 27.88
C ASP A 502 -29.70 -11.77 29.07
N PHE A 503 -29.80 -10.70 29.86
CA PHE A 503 -28.91 -10.42 30.99
C PHE A 503 -28.83 -11.59 31.98
N TRP A 504 -29.94 -12.29 32.24
CA TRP A 504 -30.02 -13.34 33.26
C TRP A 504 -29.38 -14.65 32.81
N SER A 505 -29.24 -14.87 31.49
CA SER A 505 -28.69 -16.11 30.94
C SER A 505 -27.24 -16.37 31.37
N VAL A 506 -26.47 -15.33 31.73
CA VAL A 506 -25.09 -15.48 32.21
C VAL A 506 -24.99 -16.28 33.52
N PHE A 507 -26.09 -16.37 34.27
CA PHE A 507 -26.15 -17.10 35.55
C PHE A 507 -26.61 -18.57 35.40
N GLU A 508 -27.03 -19.00 34.21
CA GLU A 508 -27.49 -20.38 33.97
C GLU A 508 -26.48 -21.46 34.41
N PRO A 509 -25.15 -21.31 34.16
CA PRO A 509 -24.17 -22.29 34.63
C PRO A 509 -24.13 -22.44 36.16
N PHE A 510 -24.32 -21.34 36.89
CA PHE A 510 -24.36 -21.32 38.36
C PHE A 510 -25.62 -22.00 38.88
N VAL A 511 -26.77 -21.65 38.31
CA VAL A 511 -28.07 -22.30 38.62
C VAL A 511 -27.98 -23.80 38.38
N ALA A 512 -27.40 -24.22 37.25
CA ALA A 512 -27.26 -25.62 36.89
C ALA A 512 -26.33 -26.37 37.87
N ALA A 513 -25.22 -25.77 38.27
CA ALA A 513 -24.30 -26.35 39.24
C ALA A 513 -24.98 -26.55 40.62
N LEU A 514 -25.73 -25.56 41.09
CA LEU A 514 -26.45 -25.64 42.36
C LEU A 514 -27.58 -26.67 42.34
N ARG A 515 -28.32 -26.76 41.22
CA ARG A 515 -29.33 -27.81 41.02
C ARG A 515 -28.72 -29.21 41.03
N ARG A 516 -27.55 -29.40 40.40
CA ARG A 516 -26.81 -30.68 40.48
C ARG A 516 -26.36 -31.00 41.89
N ALA A 517 -26.03 -29.99 42.69
CA ALA A 517 -25.75 -30.13 44.12
C ALA A 517 -27.00 -30.37 44.98
N GLY A 518 -28.21 -30.42 44.39
CA GLY A 518 -29.47 -30.64 45.09
C GLY A 518 -30.03 -29.42 45.82
N VAL A 519 -29.47 -28.23 45.60
CA VAL A 519 -29.88 -26.99 46.29
C VAL A 519 -31.23 -26.50 45.74
N LYS A 520 -32.19 -26.31 46.64
CA LYS A 520 -33.53 -25.74 46.37
C LYS A 520 -33.80 -24.49 47.20
N ARG A 521 -33.14 -24.34 48.34
CA ARG A 521 -33.27 -23.18 49.22
C ARG A 521 -31.94 -22.86 49.89
N ILE A 522 -31.61 -21.58 50.03
CA ILE A 522 -30.43 -21.05 50.69
C ILE A 522 -30.89 -20.10 51.80
N THR A 523 -30.59 -20.44 53.05
CA THR A 523 -30.98 -19.58 54.20
C THR A 523 -29.90 -18.58 54.58
N GLY A 524 -28.64 -18.85 54.21
CA GLY A 524 -27.52 -17.91 54.40
C GLY A 524 -27.36 -16.94 53.25
N ASP A 525 -26.23 -16.24 53.25
CA ASP A 525 -25.92 -15.18 52.30
C ASP A 525 -25.35 -15.71 50.98
N ILE A 526 -25.44 -14.90 49.93
CA ILE A 526 -24.73 -15.10 48.66
C ILE A 526 -23.47 -14.25 48.71
N VAL A 527 -22.30 -14.89 48.73
CA VAL A 527 -21.00 -14.25 48.88
C VAL A 527 -20.20 -14.40 47.59
N ALA A 528 -19.97 -13.27 46.89
CA ALA A 528 -18.99 -13.21 45.82
C ALA A 528 -17.59 -12.99 46.42
N ASP A 529 -16.79 -14.05 46.49
CA ASP A 529 -15.45 -14.02 47.05
C ASP A 529 -14.44 -13.70 45.94
N ALA A 530 -14.03 -12.43 45.86
CA ALA A 530 -13.02 -11.95 44.92
C ALA A 530 -11.63 -11.82 45.54
N THR A 531 -11.37 -12.46 46.69
CA THR A 531 -10.08 -12.35 47.42
C THR A 531 -8.94 -13.14 46.77
N TRP A 532 -9.24 -14.04 45.83
CA TRP A 532 -8.23 -14.89 45.20
C TRP A 532 -7.24 -14.08 44.38
N LEU A 533 -7.69 -13.14 43.55
CA LEU A 533 -6.77 -12.18 42.93
C LEU A 533 -6.39 -11.11 43.97
N GLN A 534 -5.10 -11.01 44.25
CA GLN A 534 -4.55 -10.07 45.22
C GLN A 534 -4.00 -8.85 44.50
N VAL A 535 -4.92 -8.03 43.99
CA VAL A 535 -4.62 -6.81 43.22
C VAL A 535 -5.52 -5.65 43.64
N PRO A 536 -5.03 -4.40 43.56
CA PRO A 536 -5.88 -3.23 43.69
C PRO A 536 -6.91 -3.16 42.56
N PRO A 537 -8.04 -2.47 42.77
CA PRO A 537 -9.09 -2.36 41.74
C PRO A 537 -8.65 -1.57 40.50
N GLN A 538 -7.60 -0.75 40.58
CA GLN A 538 -7.02 -0.04 39.43
C GLN A 538 -5.63 -0.57 39.12
N GLY A 539 -5.33 -0.72 37.83
CA GLY A 539 -4.01 -1.15 37.37
C GLY A 539 -2.91 -0.11 37.60
N ALA A 540 -1.66 -0.56 37.55
CA ALA A 540 -0.50 0.28 37.82
C ALA A 540 -0.41 1.46 36.82
N SER A 541 -0.26 2.68 37.35
CA SER A 541 -0.14 3.94 36.57
C SER A 541 -1.34 4.32 35.68
N TRP A 542 -2.50 3.72 35.94
CA TRP A 542 -3.78 4.26 35.45
C TRP A 542 -3.99 5.66 36.04
N THR A 543 -4.60 6.55 35.27
CA THR A 543 -4.94 7.89 35.72
C THR A 543 -6.39 7.96 36.15
N ALA A 544 -6.73 8.95 36.98
CA ALA A 544 -8.09 9.08 37.51
C ALA A 544 -9.14 9.26 36.39
N ASP A 545 -8.79 9.87 35.26
CA ASP A 545 -9.67 10.02 34.10
C ASP A 545 -9.91 8.71 33.35
N ASP A 546 -9.04 7.70 33.48
CA ASP A 546 -9.30 6.38 32.88
C ASP A 546 -10.54 5.73 33.53
N MET A 547 -10.86 6.09 34.78
CA MET A 547 -12.01 5.58 35.55
C MET A 547 -13.38 6.06 35.04
N ASP A 548 -13.40 7.08 34.18
CA ASP A 548 -14.61 7.63 33.57
C ASP A 548 -15.13 6.73 32.43
N PHE A 549 -14.30 5.81 31.93
CA PHE A 549 -14.56 5.02 30.73
C PHE A 549 -14.56 3.51 31.01
N GLU A 550 -15.27 2.76 30.16
CA GLU A 550 -15.41 1.31 30.23
C GLU A 550 -14.05 0.57 30.25
N TYR A 551 -13.05 1.11 29.56
CA TYR A 551 -11.72 0.52 29.48
C TYR A 551 -10.90 0.66 30.78
N GLY A 552 -11.36 1.47 31.74
CA GLY A 552 -10.78 1.63 33.09
C GLY A 552 -11.68 1.07 34.20
N ALA A 553 -12.52 0.09 33.88
CA ALA A 553 -13.32 -0.64 34.87
C ALA A 553 -12.44 -1.43 35.87
N GLU A 554 -12.97 -1.63 37.08
CA GLU A 554 -12.19 -2.22 38.19
C GLU A 554 -11.79 -3.67 37.92
N VAL A 555 -10.55 -4.02 38.25
CA VAL A 555 -10.06 -5.40 38.23
C VAL A 555 -10.58 -6.12 39.48
N SER A 556 -11.25 -7.26 39.28
CA SER A 556 -11.85 -8.06 40.35
C SER A 556 -11.94 -9.53 39.93
N ALA A 557 -11.59 -10.46 40.81
CA ALA A 557 -11.65 -11.90 40.52
C ALA A 557 -13.07 -12.42 40.24
N VAL A 558 -14.09 -11.66 40.62
CA VAL A 558 -15.48 -11.83 40.20
C VAL A 558 -15.86 -10.61 39.36
N SER A 559 -16.19 -10.82 38.09
CA SER A 559 -16.63 -9.78 37.16
C SER A 559 -18.05 -10.05 36.66
N LEU A 560 -18.71 -9.03 36.12
CA LEU A 560 -20.00 -9.17 35.45
C LEU A 560 -20.09 -8.13 34.36
N ALA A 561 -20.39 -8.56 33.13
CA ALA A 561 -20.62 -7.67 32.00
C ALA A 561 -19.48 -6.63 31.82
N ASP A 562 -18.23 -7.11 31.88
CA ASP A 562 -17.00 -6.30 31.82
C ASP A 562 -16.91 -5.17 32.87
N ASN A 563 -17.66 -5.30 33.97
CA ASN A 563 -17.70 -4.37 35.09
C ASN A 563 -18.14 -2.94 34.71
N TYR A 564 -18.95 -2.79 33.66
CA TYR A 564 -19.60 -1.53 33.32
C TYR A 564 -21.06 -1.72 32.89
N VAL A 565 -21.85 -0.67 33.03
CA VAL A 565 -23.23 -0.60 32.53
C VAL A 565 -23.34 0.36 31.35
N ASP A 566 -24.33 0.13 30.50
CA ASP A 566 -24.73 1.06 29.47
C ASP A 566 -25.79 2.00 30.07
N LEU A 567 -25.62 3.30 29.83
CA LEU A 567 -26.53 4.36 30.22
C LEU A 567 -27.21 4.92 28.98
N ARG A 568 -28.55 4.90 28.97
CA ARG A 568 -29.36 5.54 27.92
C ARG A 568 -29.87 6.88 28.41
N PHE A 569 -29.46 7.93 27.73
CA PHE A 569 -29.89 9.30 27.97
C PHE A 569 -30.96 9.71 26.96
N GLN A 570 -32.06 10.26 27.45
CA GLN A 570 -33.13 10.81 26.63
C GLN A 570 -33.44 12.25 27.04
N PRO A 571 -33.72 13.16 26.10
CA PRO A 571 -34.19 14.50 26.46
C PRO A 571 -35.51 14.38 27.23
N ALA A 572 -35.68 15.22 28.24
CA ALA A 572 -36.93 15.34 28.97
C ALA A 572 -38.03 15.98 28.11
N ALA A 573 -39.25 15.99 28.66
CA ALA A 573 -40.40 16.56 27.98
C ALA A 573 -40.32 18.09 27.81
N ALA A 574 -39.52 18.79 28.63
CA ALA A 574 -39.36 20.23 28.56
C ALA A 574 -37.89 20.68 28.70
N ALA A 575 -37.54 21.76 28.00
CA ALA A 575 -36.22 22.38 28.12
C ALA A 575 -35.94 22.86 29.55
N GLY A 576 -34.69 22.75 29.98
CA GLY A 576 -34.23 23.07 31.34
C GLY A 576 -34.38 21.93 32.35
N GLN A 577 -35.11 20.86 32.04
CA GLN A 577 -35.21 19.67 32.90
C GLN A 577 -34.01 18.73 32.68
N PRO A 578 -33.56 17.98 33.71
CA PRO A 578 -32.53 16.96 33.53
C PRO A 578 -32.92 15.91 32.49
N CYS A 579 -31.95 15.38 31.74
CA CYS A 579 -32.24 14.27 30.82
C CYS A 579 -32.72 13.06 31.62
N LEU A 580 -33.59 12.24 31.03
CA LEU A 580 -33.95 10.95 31.57
C LEU A 580 -32.76 10.01 31.37
N VAL A 581 -32.37 9.27 32.42
CA VAL A 581 -31.24 8.33 32.37
C VAL A 581 -31.72 6.97 32.81
N GLU A 582 -31.50 5.97 31.96
CA GLU A 582 -31.81 4.57 32.21
C GLU A 582 -30.51 3.77 32.29
N VAL A 583 -30.35 2.98 33.35
CA VAL A 583 -29.27 1.98 33.46
C VAL A 583 -29.77 0.68 32.84
N LEU A 584 -29.14 0.22 31.76
CA LEU A 584 -29.67 -0.91 30.99
C LEU A 584 -29.45 -2.26 31.65
N GLN A 585 -28.34 -2.43 32.38
CA GLN A 585 -28.08 -3.64 33.14
C GLN A 585 -28.57 -3.51 34.59
N PRO A 586 -29.47 -4.39 35.06
CA PRO A 586 -30.11 -4.24 36.36
C PRO A 586 -29.17 -4.56 37.52
N LEU A 587 -29.56 -4.09 38.71
CA LEU A 587 -28.92 -4.40 40.00
C LEU A 587 -27.44 -4.00 40.11
N SER A 588 -26.95 -3.14 39.21
CA SER A 588 -25.58 -2.59 39.24
C SER A 588 -25.26 -1.94 40.59
N GLY A 589 -26.27 -1.39 41.26
CA GLY A 589 -26.10 -0.65 42.52
C GLY A 589 -25.47 0.73 42.31
N LEU A 590 -25.39 1.17 41.05
CA LEU A 590 -24.82 2.47 40.68
C LEU A 590 -25.68 3.60 41.21
N VAL A 591 -25.06 4.55 41.91
CA VAL A 591 -25.73 5.77 42.38
C VAL A 591 -25.46 6.88 41.36
N LEU A 592 -26.51 7.40 40.72
CA LEU A 592 -26.40 8.42 39.68
C LEU A 592 -26.65 9.82 40.24
N ASP A 593 -25.67 10.71 40.13
CA ASP A 593 -25.83 12.16 40.31
C ASP A 593 -26.08 12.81 38.94
N ASN A 594 -27.35 12.86 38.55
CA ASN A 594 -27.77 13.37 37.24
C ASN A 594 -27.82 14.90 37.21
N ARG A 595 -26.81 15.52 36.61
CA ARG A 595 -26.67 16.97 36.40
C ARG A 595 -26.80 17.38 34.93
N THR A 596 -27.33 16.50 34.10
CA THR A 596 -27.58 16.79 32.69
C THR A 596 -28.72 17.80 32.55
N THR A 597 -28.89 18.38 31.36
CA THR A 597 -29.99 19.29 31.06
C THR A 597 -30.56 19.05 29.65
N THR A 598 -31.86 19.19 29.48
CA THR A 598 -32.50 19.18 28.17
C THR A 598 -32.42 20.58 27.58
N GLY A 599 -31.59 20.75 26.57
CA GLY A 599 -31.37 22.00 25.87
C GLY A 599 -32.49 22.33 24.86
N PRO A 600 -32.44 23.51 24.22
CA PRO A 600 -33.37 23.85 23.15
C PRO A 600 -33.28 22.87 21.96
N ALA A 601 -34.35 22.76 21.19
CA ALA A 601 -34.37 21.95 19.97
C ALA A 601 -33.27 22.42 18.99
N GLY A 602 -32.55 21.47 18.39
CA GLY A 602 -31.41 21.74 17.50
C GLY A 602 -30.11 22.20 18.21
N GLY A 603 -30.07 22.17 19.54
CA GLY A 603 -28.88 22.46 20.34
C GLY A 603 -27.81 21.36 20.31
N VAL A 604 -26.76 21.57 21.12
CA VAL A 604 -25.63 20.64 21.27
C VAL A 604 -26.09 19.31 21.86
N ARG A 605 -25.48 18.20 21.40
CA ARG A 605 -25.67 16.85 21.93
C ARG A 605 -24.34 16.38 22.51
N GLU A 606 -24.21 16.44 23.82
CA GLU A 606 -23.01 16.02 24.53
C GLU A 606 -23.39 15.55 25.94
N VAL A 607 -22.95 14.35 26.32
CA VAL A 607 -23.06 13.84 27.70
C VAL A 607 -21.69 13.39 28.16
N ARG A 608 -21.45 13.46 29.47
CA ARG A 608 -20.19 13.02 30.09
C ARG A 608 -20.49 12.26 31.36
N VAL A 609 -19.81 11.13 31.52
CA VAL A 609 -19.76 10.32 32.73
C VAL A 609 -18.48 10.67 33.47
N GLN A 610 -18.56 10.91 34.77
CA GLN A 610 -17.39 11.16 35.60
C GLN A 610 -17.45 10.34 36.89
N ARG A 611 -16.36 9.65 37.21
CA ARG A 611 -16.20 8.83 38.42
C ARG A 611 -15.03 9.33 39.24
N LEU A 612 -15.30 9.68 40.49
CA LEU A 612 -14.27 10.11 41.42
C LEU A 612 -13.64 8.91 42.14
N PRO A 613 -12.31 8.89 42.35
CA PRO A 613 -11.67 7.79 43.05
C PRO A 613 -12.23 7.53 44.45
N GLY A 614 -12.71 6.31 44.68
CA GLY A 614 -13.23 5.86 45.97
C GLY A 614 -14.70 6.20 46.24
N GLU A 615 -15.40 6.79 45.28
CA GLU A 615 -16.84 7.08 45.40
C GLU A 615 -17.70 6.02 44.69
N ASP A 616 -18.88 5.73 45.27
CA ASP A 616 -19.91 4.88 44.68
C ASP A 616 -20.85 5.68 43.74
N THR A 617 -20.66 7.00 43.65
CA THR A 617 -21.49 7.91 42.87
C THR A 617 -20.87 8.15 41.49
N VAL A 618 -21.70 8.10 40.46
CA VAL A 618 -21.35 8.49 39.10
C VAL A 618 -22.02 9.80 38.76
N HIS A 619 -21.23 10.82 38.43
CA HIS A 619 -21.72 12.15 38.08
C HIS A 619 -21.95 12.24 36.57
N LEU A 620 -23.14 12.69 36.18
CA LEU A 620 -23.55 12.80 34.78
C LEU A 620 -23.71 14.27 34.41
N PHE A 621 -22.96 14.72 33.40
CA PHE A 621 -22.98 16.10 32.93
C PHE A 621 -23.38 16.19 31.46
N GLY A 622 -23.75 17.39 31.01
CA GLY A 622 -23.96 17.70 29.59
C GLY A 622 -25.40 18.07 29.25
N THR A 623 -25.71 18.05 27.95
CA THR A 623 -27.01 18.45 27.43
C THR A 623 -27.45 17.64 26.21
N LEU A 624 -28.75 17.33 26.15
CA LEU A 624 -29.41 16.78 24.96
C LEU A 624 -30.48 17.75 24.44
N PRO A 625 -30.61 17.94 23.11
CA PRO A 625 -31.60 18.86 22.57
C PRO A 625 -33.02 18.32 22.71
N LEU A 626 -33.98 19.18 23.04
CA LEU A 626 -35.40 18.84 23.11
C LEU A 626 -35.89 18.21 21.79
N GLY A 627 -36.56 17.07 21.86
CA GLY A 627 -36.99 16.30 20.68
C GLY A 627 -35.85 15.63 19.90
N GLY A 628 -34.62 15.67 20.42
CA GLY A 628 -33.45 15.01 19.87
C GLY A 628 -33.45 13.49 20.07
N LYS A 629 -32.49 12.81 19.43
CA LYS A 629 -32.27 11.38 19.59
C LYS A 629 -31.64 11.05 20.95
N GLU A 630 -31.92 9.86 21.44
CA GLU A 630 -31.25 9.31 22.62
C GLU A 630 -29.73 9.16 22.42
N GLU A 631 -28.98 9.12 23.51
CA GLU A 631 -27.54 8.89 23.55
C GLU A 631 -27.25 7.66 24.42
N LEU A 632 -26.30 6.84 23.98
CA LEU A 632 -25.79 5.70 24.74
C LEU A 632 -24.33 5.99 25.11
N THR A 633 -24.00 5.78 26.38
CA THR A 633 -22.63 5.88 26.90
C THR A 633 -22.46 4.91 28.06
N GLU A 634 -21.23 4.58 28.41
CA GLU A 634 -20.89 3.55 29.38
C GLU A 634 -20.51 4.16 30.73
N ALA A 635 -20.77 3.44 31.82
CA ALA A 635 -20.33 3.80 33.15
C ALA A 635 -19.73 2.59 33.89
N PRO A 636 -18.44 2.63 34.26
CA PRO A 636 -17.83 1.62 35.11
C PRO A 636 -18.56 1.47 36.45
N VAL A 637 -18.75 0.23 36.88
CA VAL A 637 -19.42 -0.12 38.14
C VAL A 637 -18.38 -0.34 39.23
N PRO A 638 -18.42 0.44 40.33
CA PRO A 638 -17.55 0.17 41.48
C PRO A 638 -18.01 -1.10 42.20
N HIS A 639 -17.07 -1.82 42.82
CA HIS A 639 -17.37 -3.06 43.54
C HIS A 639 -18.14 -4.11 42.70
N PRO A 640 -17.62 -4.51 41.51
CA PRO A 640 -18.32 -5.39 40.58
C PRO A 640 -18.68 -6.77 41.17
N ALA A 641 -17.90 -7.29 42.12
CA ALA A 641 -18.25 -8.51 42.84
C ALA A 641 -19.57 -8.38 43.63
N ALA A 642 -19.85 -7.20 44.20
CA ALA A 642 -21.12 -6.94 44.89
C ALA A 642 -22.30 -6.91 43.91
N TRP A 643 -22.09 -6.34 42.72
CA TRP A 643 -23.06 -6.38 41.64
C TRP A 643 -23.36 -7.82 41.21
N PHE A 644 -22.32 -8.62 40.98
CA PHE A 644 -22.47 -10.04 40.65
C PHE A 644 -23.27 -10.79 41.73
N ALA A 645 -22.98 -10.58 43.02
CA ALA A 645 -23.71 -11.24 44.10
C ALA A 645 -25.21 -10.87 44.12
N ARG A 646 -25.54 -9.60 43.91
CA ARG A 646 -26.95 -9.12 43.82
C ARG A 646 -27.66 -9.74 42.62
N ALA A 647 -27.01 -9.72 41.46
CA ALA A 647 -27.58 -10.25 40.22
C ALA A 647 -27.76 -11.78 40.28
N LEU A 648 -26.79 -12.52 40.82
CA LEU A 648 -26.90 -13.97 41.03
C LEU A 648 -28.02 -14.28 42.03
N GLN A 649 -28.13 -13.55 43.15
CA GLN A 649 -29.22 -13.75 44.10
C GLN A 649 -30.59 -13.67 43.41
N GLU A 650 -30.78 -12.68 42.56
CA GLU A 650 -32.03 -12.51 41.82
C GLU A 650 -32.22 -13.61 40.75
N ALA A 651 -31.17 -13.96 40.01
CA ALA A 651 -31.23 -15.05 39.04
C ALA A 651 -31.59 -16.40 39.68
N LEU A 652 -31.11 -16.68 40.90
CA LEU A 652 -31.48 -17.87 41.67
C LEU A 652 -32.96 -17.88 42.03
N ARG A 653 -33.50 -16.74 42.48
CA ARG A 653 -34.93 -16.59 42.78
C ARG A 653 -35.79 -16.82 41.54
N GLN A 654 -35.42 -16.23 40.41
CA GLN A 654 -36.10 -16.44 39.12
C GLN A 654 -36.02 -17.91 38.67
N ALA A 655 -34.94 -18.61 39.00
CA ALA A 655 -34.77 -20.04 38.74
C ALA A 655 -35.48 -20.96 39.77
N GLY A 656 -36.23 -20.41 40.73
CA GLY A 656 -36.97 -21.17 41.74
C GLY A 656 -36.11 -21.70 42.90
N ILE A 657 -34.89 -21.19 43.08
CA ILE A 657 -34.07 -21.44 44.29
C ILE A 657 -34.34 -20.30 45.27
N ALA A 658 -35.02 -20.61 46.39
CA ALA A 658 -35.34 -19.59 47.38
C ALA A 658 -34.07 -19.11 48.11
N VAL A 659 -33.88 -17.79 48.25
CA VAL A 659 -32.72 -17.18 48.92
C VAL A 659 -33.21 -16.18 49.98
N GLU A 660 -32.94 -16.49 51.25
CA GLU A 660 -33.39 -15.68 52.40
C GLU A 660 -32.33 -14.67 52.88
N GLY A 661 -31.04 -14.99 52.74
CA GLY A 661 -29.95 -14.10 53.14
C GLY A 661 -29.71 -12.92 52.19
N ARG A 662 -28.61 -12.21 52.42
CA ARG A 662 -28.18 -11.01 51.69
C ARG A 662 -27.12 -11.34 50.64
N ALA A 663 -26.99 -10.48 49.63
CA ALA A 663 -25.85 -10.47 48.74
C ALA A 663 -24.68 -9.67 49.36
N ARG A 664 -23.49 -10.26 49.42
CA ARG A 664 -22.25 -9.64 49.91
C ARG A 664 -21.09 -9.97 48.98
N SER A 665 -20.00 -9.20 49.08
CA SER A 665 -18.75 -9.51 48.40
C SER A 665 -17.55 -9.36 49.33
N LEU A 666 -16.49 -10.10 49.05
CA LEU A 666 -15.18 -9.99 49.69
C LEU A 666 -14.16 -9.62 48.60
N ARG A 667 -13.15 -8.83 48.94
CA ARG A 667 -12.03 -8.52 48.02
C ARG A 667 -10.73 -8.41 48.79
N TRP A 668 -9.59 -8.62 48.15
CA TRP A 668 -8.31 -8.38 48.80
C TRP A 668 -8.22 -6.92 49.34
N PRO A 669 -7.73 -6.69 50.57
CA PRO A 669 -7.06 -7.63 51.49
C PRO A 669 -7.98 -8.31 52.53
N ASP A 670 -9.30 -8.38 52.32
CA ASP A 670 -10.20 -9.16 53.17
C ASP A 670 -9.76 -10.64 53.22
N ALA A 671 -10.09 -11.32 54.32
CA ALA A 671 -9.86 -12.76 54.43
C ALA A 671 -10.85 -13.54 53.55
N PRO A 672 -10.42 -14.61 52.85
CA PRO A 672 -11.31 -15.48 52.10
C PRO A 672 -12.29 -16.20 53.04
N ALA A 673 -13.41 -16.67 52.49
CA ALA A 673 -14.38 -17.44 53.27
C ALA A 673 -13.77 -18.77 53.78
N ALA A 674 -13.71 -18.94 55.11
CA ALA A 674 -13.15 -20.12 55.77
C ALA A 674 -14.21 -21.19 56.11
N GLY A 675 -13.76 -22.43 56.34
CA GLY A 675 -14.64 -23.52 56.80
C GLY A 675 -15.66 -23.99 55.76
N THR A 676 -15.35 -23.86 54.46
CA THR A 676 -16.30 -24.12 53.37
C THR A 676 -16.16 -25.53 52.77
N VAL A 677 -17.28 -26.10 52.34
CA VAL A 677 -17.39 -27.37 51.61
C VAL A 677 -17.67 -27.14 50.12
N PRO A 678 -17.20 -28.00 49.19
CA PRO A 678 -17.48 -27.85 47.76
C PRO A 678 -18.94 -28.17 47.43
N LEU A 679 -19.56 -27.38 46.56
CA LEU A 679 -20.88 -27.63 45.97
C LEU A 679 -20.82 -27.90 44.46
N GLY A 680 -19.82 -27.34 43.77
CA GLY A 680 -19.63 -27.54 42.35
C GLY A 680 -18.65 -26.52 41.78
N GLU A 681 -18.67 -26.38 40.46
CA GLU A 681 -17.81 -25.44 39.74
C GLU A 681 -18.45 -25.00 38.43
N VAL A 682 -18.03 -23.83 37.95
CA VAL A 682 -18.36 -23.28 36.64
C VAL A 682 -17.05 -23.07 35.89
N ALA A 683 -16.95 -23.63 34.69
CA ALA A 683 -15.77 -23.48 33.83
C ALA A 683 -16.01 -22.39 32.78
N SER A 684 -15.00 -21.55 32.57
CA SER A 684 -14.98 -20.57 31.48
C SER A 684 -15.01 -21.24 30.09
N PRO A 685 -15.25 -20.49 29.01
CA PRO A 685 -14.79 -20.81 27.66
C PRO A 685 -13.30 -21.20 27.63
N SER A 686 -12.85 -21.81 26.53
CA SER A 686 -11.44 -22.19 26.41
C SER A 686 -10.56 -20.95 26.34
N LEU A 687 -9.31 -21.05 26.80
CA LEU A 687 -8.39 -19.91 26.82
C LEU A 687 -8.17 -19.32 25.42
N ARG A 688 -8.21 -20.11 24.35
CA ARG A 688 -8.15 -19.55 22.97
C ARG A 688 -9.34 -18.63 22.68
N GLU A 689 -10.53 -18.98 23.17
CA GLU A 689 -11.76 -18.19 23.00
C GLU A 689 -11.63 -16.90 23.82
N LEU A 690 -11.15 -16.98 25.06
CA LEU A 690 -10.88 -15.82 25.91
C LEU A 690 -9.82 -14.89 25.29
N VAL A 691 -8.73 -15.44 24.76
CA VAL A 691 -7.69 -14.64 24.06
C VAL A 691 -8.27 -13.97 22.83
N ALA A 692 -9.10 -14.65 22.04
CA ALA A 692 -9.78 -14.02 20.91
C ALA A 692 -10.69 -12.87 21.36
N ARG A 693 -11.42 -13.04 22.46
CA ARG A 693 -12.33 -12.04 23.02
C ARG A 693 -11.62 -10.78 23.48
N PHE A 694 -10.46 -10.87 24.12
CA PHE A 694 -9.76 -9.64 24.53
C PHE A 694 -8.88 -9.04 23.44
N MET A 695 -8.47 -9.82 22.44
CA MET A 695 -7.60 -9.35 21.35
C MET A 695 -8.36 -8.55 20.28
N LEU A 696 -9.55 -9.02 19.86
CA LEU A 696 -10.31 -8.45 18.74
C LEU A 696 -10.89 -7.04 19.05
N PRO A 697 -11.77 -6.88 20.07
CA PRO A 697 -12.26 -5.58 20.53
C PRO A 697 -11.25 -4.81 21.38
N SER A 698 -10.10 -5.42 21.75
CA SER A 698 -9.08 -4.82 22.62
C SER A 698 -9.54 -4.60 24.08
N GLN A 699 -10.24 -5.57 24.68
CA GLN A 699 -10.76 -5.46 26.05
C GLN A 699 -9.64 -5.44 27.11
N ASN A 700 -9.55 -4.38 27.90
CA ASN A 700 -8.52 -4.22 28.93
C ASN A 700 -8.74 -5.15 30.11
N LEU A 701 -9.93 -5.07 30.73
CA LEU A 701 -10.26 -5.85 31.92
C LEU A 701 -10.08 -7.35 31.69
N GLU A 702 -10.59 -7.88 30.58
CA GLU A 702 -10.44 -9.31 30.27
C GLU A 702 -8.96 -9.72 30.14
N THR A 703 -8.11 -8.84 29.59
CA THR A 703 -6.67 -9.10 29.49
C THR A 703 -6.05 -9.18 30.88
N ASP A 704 -6.32 -8.19 31.73
CA ASP A 704 -5.74 -8.11 33.07
C ASP A 704 -6.23 -9.25 33.97
N LEU A 705 -7.50 -9.65 33.87
CA LEU A 705 -8.01 -10.81 34.60
C LEU A 705 -7.29 -12.12 34.23
N VAL A 706 -7.04 -12.35 32.94
CA VAL A 706 -6.29 -13.54 32.49
C VAL A 706 -4.82 -13.45 32.88
N PHE A 707 -4.24 -12.25 32.81
CA PHE A 707 -2.85 -12.00 33.18
C PHE A 707 -2.63 -12.21 34.68
N ASP A 708 -3.46 -11.62 35.52
CA ASP A 708 -3.41 -11.74 36.97
C ASP A 708 -3.72 -13.16 37.43
N HIS A 709 -4.65 -13.86 36.75
CA HIS A 709 -4.90 -15.28 36.99
C HIS A 709 -3.61 -16.11 36.85
N LEU A 710 -2.84 -15.87 35.79
CA LEU A 710 -1.57 -16.56 35.55
C LEU A 710 -0.52 -16.23 36.61
N GLY A 711 -0.48 -14.98 37.09
CA GLY A 711 0.36 -14.60 38.22
C GLY A 711 -0.03 -15.33 39.50
N GLU A 712 -1.32 -15.33 39.83
CA GLU A 712 -1.84 -15.91 41.06
C GLU A 712 -1.72 -17.44 41.12
N LEU A 713 -1.75 -18.14 39.97
CA LEU A 713 -1.46 -19.58 39.90
C LEU A 713 -0.06 -19.95 40.42
N GLN A 714 0.87 -19.00 40.49
CA GLN A 714 2.22 -19.21 41.02
C GLN A 714 2.31 -18.95 42.53
N ARG A 715 1.23 -18.49 43.18
CA ARG A 715 1.25 -18.19 44.61
C ARG A 715 1.42 -19.46 45.44
N THR A 716 2.32 -19.39 46.40
CA THR A 716 2.58 -20.45 47.39
C THR A 716 2.50 -19.88 48.80
N ALA A 717 2.55 -20.74 49.82
CA ALA A 717 2.62 -20.30 51.22
C ALA A 717 3.88 -19.46 51.54
N ALA A 718 4.91 -19.50 50.69
CA ALA A 718 6.13 -18.70 50.84
C ALA A 718 6.02 -17.31 50.16
N THR A 719 5.00 -17.08 49.33
CA THR A 719 4.82 -15.80 48.64
C THR A 719 4.43 -14.71 49.65
N PRO A 720 5.14 -13.56 49.69
CA PRO A 720 4.78 -12.47 50.59
C PRO A 720 3.36 -11.97 50.34
N ALA A 721 2.62 -11.68 51.41
CA ALA A 721 1.23 -11.22 51.34
C ALA A 721 1.05 -9.87 50.62
N TRP A 722 2.12 -9.08 50.49
CA TRP A 722 2.12 -7.80 49.78
C TRP A 722 2.47 -7.95 48.29
N LEU A 723 3.00 -9.10 47.85
CA LEU A 723 3.33 -9.33 46.45
C LEU A 723 2.04 -9.63 45.67
N ARG A 724 1.73 -8.76 44.72
CA ARG A 724 0.45 -8.75 44.02
C ARG A 724 0.42 -9.71 42.83
N SER A 725 -0.78 -10.10 42.39
CA SER A 725 -0.95 -11.06 41.28
C SER A 725 -0.40 -10.49 39.95
N ASP A 726 -0.60 -9.20 39.68
CA ASP A 726 -0.07 -8.48 38.50
C ASP A 726 1.48 -8.51 38.47
N GLU A 727 2.14 -8.27 39.60
CA GLU A 727 3.60 -8.29 39.72
C GLU A 727 4.19 -9.68 39.48
N MET A 728 3.49 -10.73 39.94
CA MET A 728 3.87 -12.11 39.67
C MET A 728 3.68 -12.49 38.20
N ALA A 729 2.62 -11.98 37.57
CA ALA A 729 2.38 -12.15 36.13
C ALA A 729 3.44 -11.43 35.28
N VAL A 730 3.85 -10.22 35.68
CA VAL A 730 4.99 -9.49 35.07
C VAL A 730 6.28 -10.29 35.18
N THR A 731 6.56 -10.88 36.34
CA THR A 731 7.74 -11.74 36.53
C THR A 731 7.71 -12.93 35.56
N ALA A 732 6.57 -13.62 35.44
CA ALA A 732 6.42 -14.72 34.50
C ALA A 732 6.52 -14.29 33.02
N LEU A 733 6.11 -13.06 32.72
CA LEU A 733 6.26 -12.46 31.39
C LEU A 733 7.73 -12.20 31.05
N GLU A 734 8.50 -11.64 31.99
CA GLU A 734 9.93 -11.39 31.83
C GLU A 734 10.70 -12.70 31.60
N GLU A 735 10.37 -13.75 32.35
CA GLU A 735 10.91 -15.10 32.15
C GLU A 735 10.59 -15.65 30.75
N PHE A 736 9.32 -15.53 30.34
CA PHE A 736 8.85 -16.00 29.03
C PHE A 736 9.59 -15.32 27.88
N ILE A 737 9.69 -14.00 27.94
CA ILE A 737 10.34 -13.19 26.90
C ILE A 737 11.85 -13.44 26.87
N THR A 738 12.48 -13.60 28.03
CA THR A 738 13.90 -14.01 28.12
C THR A 738 14.12 -15.37 27.47
N ARG A 739 13.23 -16.34 27.69
CA ARG A 739 13.29 -17.67 27.07
C ARG A 739 13.14 -17.61 25.54
N LEU A 740 12.41 -16.63 25.01
CA LEU A 740 12.28 -16.37 23.57
C LEU A 740 13.50 -15.66 22.96
N GLY A 741 14.54 -15.36 23.74
CA GLY A 741 15.76 -14.73 23.26
C GLY A 741 15.67 -13.22 23.09
N VAL A 742 14.62 -12.58 23.62
CA VAL A 742 14.49 -11.12 23.64
C VAL A 742 15.39 -10.56 24.75
N PRO A 743 16.25 -9.55 24.47
CA PRO A 743 17.24 -9.07 25.44
C PRO A 743 16.62 -8.54 26.74
N ALA A 744 17.24 -8.89 27.88
CA ALA A 744 16.84 -8.36 29.18
C ALA A 744 16.85 -6.82 29.20
N GLY A 745 15.82 -6.21 29.77
CA GLY A 745 15.66 -4.75 29.84
C GLY A 745 15.20 -4.07 28.54
N SER A 746 14.98 -4.81 27.44
CA SER A 746 14.34 -4.28 26.22
C SER A 746 12.85 -3.93 26.43
N ILE A 747 12.24 -4.53 27.45
CA ILE A 747 10.86 -4.33 27.84
C ILE A 747 10.75 -3.93 29.32
N ARG A 748 9.63 -3.31 29.68
CA ARG A 748 9.19 -3.06 31.05
C ARG A 748 7.68 -3.10 31.08
N PHE A 749 7.11 -3.99 31.89
CA PHE A 749 5.66 -4.11 32.06
C PHE A 749 5.28 -3.86 33.50
N ALA A 750 4.09 -3.31 33.70
CA ALA A 750 3.45 -3.12 34.98
C ALA A 750 2.06 -3.78 35.03
N GLU A 751 1.46 -4.06 33.88
CA GLU A 751 0.17 -4.76 33.69
C GLU A 751 0.06 -5.31 32.25
N GLY A 752 -0.96 -6.11 31.96
CA GLY A 752 -1.08 -6.88 30.72
C GLY A 752 -1.80 -6.16 29.57
N SER A 753 -2.82 -5.36 29.86
CA SER A 753 -3.67 -4.68 28.87
C SER A 753 -2.95 -3.62 28.04
N GLY A 754 -1.95 -2.94 28.62
CA GLY A 754 -1.27 -1.79 27.98
C GLY A 754 -1.88 -0.43 28.28
N LEU A 755 -2.83 -0.33 29.22
CA LEU A 755 -3.36 0.97 29.69
C LEU A 755 -2.31 1.72 30.55
N SER A 756 -1.40 1.01 31.19
CA SER A 756 -0.30 1.59 31.96
C SER A 756 0.62 2.43 31.06
N ARG A 757 0.84 3.67 31.49
CA ARG A 757 1.78 4.60 30.85
C ARG A 757 3.25 4.22 31.10
N THR A 758 3.49 3.26 31.97
CA THR A 758 4.82 2.73 32.30
C THR A 758 5.17 1.44 31.56
N ASN A 759 4.21 0.85 30.83
CA ASN A 759 4.50 -0.22 29.88
C ASN A 759 5.37 0.35 28.75
N LEU A 760 6.53 -0.27 28.53
CA LEU A 760 7.51 0.08 27.52
C LEU A 760 8.02 -1.17 26.83
N THR A 761 8.12 -1.14 25.51
CA THR A 761 8.67 -2.26 24.72
C THR A 761 9.28 -1.75 23.43
N THR A 762 10.10 -2.60 22.82
CA THR A 762 10.45 -2.52 21.40
C THR A 762 9.37 -3.21 20.57
N ALA A 763 9.46 -3.05 19.26
CA ALA A 763 8.50 -3.48 18.25
C ALA A 763 7.98 -4.96 18.36
N PRO A 764 6.71 -5.22 18.79
CA PRO A 764 6.10 -6.57 18.81
C PRO A 764 5.36 -6.91 17.51
N THR A 765 4.81 -8.13 17.35
CA THR A 765 4.14 -8.61 16.12
C THR A 765 2.82 -9.33 16.43
N ALA A 766 1.69 -9.12 15.69
CA ALA A 766 0.52 -10.06 15.64
C ALA A 766 -0.79 -9.61 14.92
N GLY A 767 -1.66 -10.54 14.46
CA GLY A 767 -3.13 -10.58 14.74
C GLY A 767 -4.21 -10.16 13.70
N VAL A 768 -5.24 -10.98 13.40
CA VAL A 768 -6.04 -10.97 12.13
C VAL A 768 -7.16 -9.92 11.95
N ASP A 769 -7.99 -9.60 12.96
CA ASP A 769 -9.26 -8.85 12.79
C ASP A 769 -9.63 -7.98 14.03
N GLY A 770 -10.69 -7.16 13.97
CA GLY A 770 -11.22 -6.40 15.12
C GLY A 770 -11.20 -4.87 14.95
N THR A 771 -10.44 -4.16 15.78
CA THR A 771 -10.22 -2.69 15.67
C THR A 771 -9.74 -2.18 14.30
N LEU A 772 -9.35 -3.07 13.39
CA LEU A 772 -9.04 -2.79 11.98
C LEU A 772 -10.26 -2.76 11.04
N LYS A 773 -11.45 -3.17 11.49
CA LYS A 773 -12.67 -3.35 10.67
C LYS A 773 -13.06 -2.14 9.80
N ARG A 774 -12.68 -0.92 10.20
CA ARG A 774 -12.98 0.33 9.46
C ARG A 774 -11.74 1.01 8.87
N ARG A 775 -10.56 0.38 8.94
CA ARG A 775 -9.29 0.93 8.47
C ARG A 775 -8.85 0.23 7.18
N MET A 776 -8.11 0.93 6.33
CA MET A 776 -7.54 0.38 5.09
C MET A 776 -8.55 -0.18 4.07
N HIS A 777 -9.85 0.11 4.21
CA HIS A 777 -10.88 -0.26 3.22
C HIS A 777 -10.58 0.33 1.83
N GLY A 778 -10.81 -0.46 0.78
CA GLY A 778 -10.53 -0.08 -0.60
C GLY A 778 -9.04 -0.08 -0.96
N THR A 779 -8.17 -0.67 -0.12
CA THR A 779 -6.73 -0.77 -0.36
C THR A 779 -6.28 -2.22 -0.45
N VAL A 780 -5.06 -2.48 -0.94
CA VAL A 780 -4.48 -3.84 -0.99
C VAL A 780 -4.16 -4.43 0.39
N ALA A 781 -4.23 -3.63 1.45
CA ALA A 781 -4.07 -4.10 2.82
C ALA A 781 -5.37 -4.66 3.41
N GLU A 782 -6.53 -4.34 2.83
CA GLU A 782 -7.82 -4.87 3.25
C GLU A 782 -7.81 -6.41 3.14
N HIS A 783 -8.19 -7.09 4.22
CA HIS A 783 -8.16 -8.57 4.35
C HIS A 783 -6.77 -9.24 4.24
N ASN A 784 -5.70 -8.44 4.10
CA ASN A 784 -4.32 -8.91 4.00
C ASN A 784 -3.53 -8.62 5.27
N VAL A 785 -3.57 -7.37 5.75
CA VAL A 785 -2.89 -6.98 7.00
C VAL A 785 -3.61 -7.60 8.19
N ARG A 786 -2.85 -8.36 8.97
CA ARG A 786 -3.24 -8.98 10.23
C ARG A 786 -2.44 -8.32 11.35
N ALA A 787 -2.91 -7.17 11.86
CA ALA A 787 -2.30 -6.47 12.98
C ALA A 787 -3.19 -6.22 14.22
N LYS A 788 -2.56 -6.17 15.40
CA LYS A 788 -3.11 -5.60 16.64
C LYS A 788 -2.80 -4.12 16.71
N THR A 789 -3.81 -3.36 17.12
CA THR A 789 -3.71 -1.91 17.34
C THR A 789 -3.44 -1.60 18.80
N GLY A 790 -2.83 -0.44 19.04
CA GLY A 790 -2.79 0.20 20.34
C GLY A 790 -2.97 1.71 20.22
N SER A 791 -3.78 2.27 21.11
CA SER A 791 -4.00 3.72 21.20
C SER A 791 -4.09 4.15 22.66
N LEU A 792 -3.31 5.17 23.01
CA LEU A 792 -3.40 5.97 24.23
C LEU A 792 -3.20 7.44 23.85
N ARG A 793 -3.39 8.34 24.82
CA ARG A 793 -3.02 9.74 24.67
C ARG A 793 -1.52 9.82 24.31
N TRP A 794 -1.23 10.24 23.08
CA TRP A 794 0.12 10.37 22.49
C TRP A 794 0.89 9.06 22.26
N ALA A 795 0.25 7.90 22.21
CA ALA A 795 0.89 6.65 21.80
C ALA A 795 -0.02 5.88 20.86
N ASN A 796 0.47 5.56 19.67
CA ASN A 796 -0.23 4.76 18.68
C ASN A 796 0.68 3.65 18.20
N SER A 797 0.15 2.44 18.05
CA SER A 797 0.92 1.30 17.61
C SER A 797 0.09 0.38 16.70
N LEU A 798 0.80 -0.28 15.79
CA LEU A 798 0.24 -1.26 14.87
C LEU A 798 1.32 -2.32 14.61
N SER A 799 1.06 -3.54 15.06
CA SER A 799 2.03 -4.63 15.00
C SER A 799 1.35 -5.86 14.47
N GLY A 800 1.95 -6.55 13.49
CA GLY A 800 1.22 -7.56 12.74
C GLY A 800 2.00 -8.27 11.65
N TYR A 801 1.24 -8.98 10.83
CA TYR A 801 1.71 -9.68 9.65
C TYR A 801 1.05 -9.09 8.41
N VAL A 802 1.76 -9.15 7.29
CA VAL A 802 1.23 -8.75 5.98
C VAL A 802 1.85 -9.62 4.91
N THR A 803 1.05 -10.03 3.94
CA THR A 803 1.55 -10.72 2.75
C THR A 803 1.81 -9.67 1.68
N THR A 804 3.00 -9.67 1.10
CA THR A 804 3.37 -8.72 0.04
C THR A 804 2.60 -9.04 -1.25
N ALA A 805 2.66 -8.15 -2.23
CA ALA A 805 2.05 -8.36 -3.54
C ALA A 805 2.64 -9.56 -4.32
N THR A 806 3.80 -10.07 -3.91
CA THR A 806 4.44 -11.26 -4.49
C THR A 806 4.32 -12.52 -3.63
N GLY A 807 3.57 -12.45 -2.53
CA GLY A 807 3.33 -13.59 -1.65
C GLY A 807 4.35 -13.78 -0.53
N GLU A 808 5.30 -12.85 -0.35
CA GLU A 808 6.25 -12.90 0.76
C GLU A 808 5.54 -12.57 2.08
N HIS A 809 5.81 -13.32 3.14
CA HIS A 809 5.23 -13.07 4.46
C HIS A 809 6.13 -12.13 5.27
N LEU A 810 5.60 -10.97 5.66
CA LEU A 810 6.29 -10.01 6.51
C LEU A 810 5.70 -9.99 7.91
N ALA A 811 6.57 -9.89 8.90
CA ALA A 811 6.26 -9.40 10.23
C ALA A 811 6.64 -7.93 10.34
N PHE A 812 5.78 -7.12 10.93
CA PHE A 812 6.05 -5.70 11.13
C PHE A 812 5.58 -5.22 12.50
N SER A 813 6.18 -4.11 12.92
CA SER A 813 5.81 -3.39 14.12
C SER A 813 6.06 -1.91 13.94
N LEU A 814 5.02 -1.12 14.16
CA LEU A 814 5.01 0.33 14.02
C LEU A 814 4.60 0.95 15.35
N MET A 815 5.42 1.85 15.88
CA MET A 815 5.10 2.63 17.08
C MET A 815 5.34 4.10 16.81
N LEU A 816 4.33 4.90 17.11
CA LEU A 816 4.31 6.35 16.94
C LEU A 816 3.88 7.00 18.25
N ASN A 817 4.85 7.50 19.00
CA ASN A 817 4.61 8.22 20.25
C ASN A 817 4.80 9.73 20.05
N ARG A 818 4.20 10.54 20.94
CA ARG A 818 4.29 12.00 20.97
C ARG A 818 3.77 12.71 19.70
N HIS A 819 3.10 11.98 18.82
CA HIS A 819 2.47 12.58 17.66
C HIS A 819 1.12 13.20 18.03
N VAL A 820 0.94 14.46 17.64
CA VAL A 820 -0.33 15.18 17.71
C VAL A 820 -0.78 15.38 16.27
N ALA A 821 -1.79 14.61 15.85
CA ALA A 821 -2.36 14.75 14.52
C ALA A 821 -3.20 16.04 14.42
N PRO A 822 -3.28 16.69 13.24
CA PRO A 822 -4.24 17.76 12.98
C PRO A 822 -5.68 17.30 13.28
N PRO A 823 -6.62 18.22 13.61
CA PRO A 823 -8.00 17.86 13.98
C PRO A 823 -8.74 16.98 12.97
N GLU A 824 -8.40 17.10 11.69
CA GLU A 824 -9.02 16.38 10.56
C GLU A 824 -8.44 14.97 10.32
N GLN A 825 -7.38 14.59 11.05
CA GLN A 825 -6.63 13.35 10.81
C GLN A 825 -6.43 12.55 12.11
N LYS A 826 -6.34 11.23 11.98
CA LYS A 826 -5.95 10.36 13.09
C LYS A 826 -4.48 9.97 12.99
N ALA A 827 -3.78 9.95 14.13
CA ALA A 827 -2.41 9.44 14.21
C ALA A 827 -2.27 7.99 13.67
N SER A 828 -3.35 7.21 13.76
CA SER A 828 -3.41 5.83 13.23
C SER A 828 -3.36 5.74 11.70
N GLU A 829 -3.68 6.82 10.97
CA GLU A 829 -3.61 6.85 9.50
C GLU A 829 -2.15 6.76 9.03
N ALA A 830 -1.21 7.39 9.74
CA ALA A 830 0.20 7.29 9.42
C ALA A 830 0.73 5.84 9.54
N LEU A 831 0.19 5.05 10.46
CA LEU A 831 0.51 3.62 10.59
C LEU A 831 -0.11 2.81 9.43
N ASP A 832 -1.32 3.16 8.99
CA ASP A 832 -1.99 2.53 7.86
C ASP A 832 -1.23 2.78 6.55
N GLU A 833 -0.69 3.99 6.35
CA GLU A 833 0.13 4.31 5.17
C GLU A 833 1.36 3.39 5.04
N ILE A 834 2.05 3.10 6.15
CA ILE A 834 3.16 2.14 6.16
C ILE A 834 2.65 0.72 5.90
N ALA A 835 1.58 0.28 6.58
CA ALA A 835 1.02 -1.06 6.39
C ALA A 835 0.58 -1.32 4.93
N VAL A 836 -0.03 -0.33 4.29
CA VAL A 836 -0.37 -0.36 2.86
C VAL A 836 0.88 -0.43 1.99
N ALA A 837 1.92 0.35 2.31
CA ALA A 837 3.19 0.29 1.58
C ALA A 837 3.85 -1.10 1.68
N LEU A 838 3.73 -1.78 2.82
CA LEU A 838 4.20 -3.15 3.00
C LEU A 838 3.36 -4.17 2.22
N ALA A 839 2.04 -4.02 2.18
CA ALA A 839 1.16 -4.88 1.37
C ALA A 839 1.41 -4.71 -0.14
N GLN A 840 1.74 -3.50 -0.59
CA GLN A 840 2.09 -3.20 -1.99
C GLN A 840 3.49 -3.64 -2.38
N TYR A 841 4.35 -3.94 -1.40
CA TYR A 841 5.72 -4.33 -1.65
C TYR A 841 5.76 -5.57 -2.54
N GLN A 842 6.74 -5.67 -3.44
CA GLN A 842 6.86 -6.80 -4.36
C GLN A 842 7.96 -7.80 -3.96
N GLY A 843 8.45 -7.77 -2.71
CA GLY A 843 9.55 -8.66 -2.29
C GLY A 843 10.87 -8.35 -3.01
N ARG A 844 11.97 -9.02 -2.65
CA ARG A 844 13.29 -8.87 -3.30
C ARG A 844 13.68 -10.12 -4.11
N ASP A 845 14.46 -9.85 -5.17
CA ASP A 845 15.60 -10.61 -5.72
C ASP A 845 15.94 -11.97 -5.06
#